data_AF-A0A942P2K8-F1
#
_entry.id   AF-A0A942P2K8-F1
#
_cell.length_a   1.000
_cell.length_b   1.000
_cell.length_c   1.000
_cell.angle_alpha   90.00
_cell.angle_beta   90.00
_cell.angle_gamma   90.00
#
_symmetry.space_group_name_H-M   'P 1'
#
loop_
_entity.id
_entity.type
_entity.pdbx_description
1 polymer ?
#
loop_
_entity_poly.entity_id
_entity_poly.type
_entity_poly.pdbx_seq_one_letter_code
_entity_poly.pdbx_strand_id
1 'polypeptide(L)'
;MKTKIKNLSFALLLLIATGIIGSCVKQDFDRPPIKDIPIGQVYTIGELITLFNTSGATQFNTDASVYGVVTMDETTGNIYRTTYIQDATGAINVRLKEAGGLRVGDSVRVYLKNVILSAYNNMRQLDNVHNDSNIIILANQKYREPETVTITQLLSGNFQAKLVRLENVQFVAGDTALTYSATDATTNRTIEDCNGKSIIVRTSNFANFAKKNLPNGNGSLIAVAGLFNTTWQLYVRTATEVVMDGERCGGGGGGGTDPVDAVNQDFNSVSDNVDIAFNGWTNMAEAGTRKWQGKVFGGNGYAQASGYNSNLSSMITWLITPPVKMDKAKLLRFKTAKAFWEHGTDAPMTVLVSSNFDGVNVAAASWTPITARIASQSDGDNAWIESGDIDLSAFIPEGKISVAFKYVGSGTKSTSMRIDDVYIGTEGGGGGGGDAGTIDNPYTVEQAIENQNATPYVAGWVSGYIVGAVKSGVSSVTSAADINFSPPFDLATNVLIASNMNETDYTKCVIVNLPAGTPLRTQVNLMDNPTNLKKLLKVTGVLRTYFGVAGLRDAPGQAGDFVLEGGGGGGGTGSGTMADPYTVALAIEKQNATPYVVGWVKGYIVGSVVAGTSTITSPSDIHWTGPFTSATNVVIADTKTETDYTKCVIVNLPAGTALRTQVNLLDNPGNHLKWVNVTGTLRTYFGIAGLRDAPGTASDFQLETSGGGGGDAIFTEVFATTLGTFSAFSVEGAQVWNWANFDGGCALMSGFVNPNRFPNEDWLISPAINLATHTGSKLNVRQAANYVDGQWDLLQVMISSNYDGTSNPSTQGTWTELQIPNRPAGTNWTFVDSGDINIGAYDGQSAVYVAFRYRSTSTVASSWEISKVVVK
;
A
#
# COMPACT_ATOMS: atom_id res chain seq x y z
N MET A 1 -33.47 -34.47 4.03
CA MET A 1 -34.28 -34.41 5.26
C MET A 1 -33.40 -34.92 6.40
N LYS A 2 -33.08 -34.07 7.41
CA LYS A 2 -32.89 -34.40 8.86
C LYS A 2 -31.93 -35.57 9.23
N THR A 3 -30.90 -35.51 10.10
CA THR A 3 -30.48 -34.59 11.18
C THR A 3 -29.08 -35.02 11.68
N LYS A 4 -28.32 -34.09 12.27
CA LYS A 4 -27.10 -34.26 13.11
C LYS A 4 -27.32 -35.13 14.38
N ILE A 5 -26.24 -35.61 15.01
CA ILE A 5 -25.87 -35.62 16.48
C ILE A 5 -24.56 -36.46 16.61
N LYS A 6 -23.35 -35.93 16.87
CA LYS A 6 -22.69 -35.42 18.11
C LYS A 6 -22.33 -36.46 19.20
N ASN A 7 -21.01 -36.66 19.39
CA ASN A 7 -20.17 -36.85 20.59
C ASN A 7 -20.65 -37.75 21.77
N LEU A 8 -19.78 -38.66 22.28
CA LEU A 8 -18.96 -38.44 23.50
C LEU A 8 -18.24 -39.75 23.95
N SER A 9 -17.17 -39.53 24.68
CA SER A 9 -16.04 -40.37 25.09
C SER A 9 -16.29 -41.34 26.27
N PHE A 10 -15.23 -42.12 26.57
CA PHE A 10 -14.76 -42.59 27.90
C PHE A 10 -15.04 -44.05 28.36
N ALA A 11 -13.92 -44.78 28.50
CA ALA A 11 -13.55 -45.70 29.58
C ALA A 11 -14.10 -47.14 29.67
N LEU A 12 -13.18 -48.07 29.37
CA LEU A 12 -12.52 -48.98 30.35
C LEU A 12 -13.14 -50.37 30.66
N LEU A 13 -12.31 -51.40 30.39
CA LEU A 13 -12.23 -52.76 31.01
C LEU A 13 -13.42 -53.71 30.78
N LEU A 14 -13.30 -55.01 30.49
CA LEU A 14 -12.30 -56.05 30.78
C LEU A 14 -12.71 -57.34 29.98
N LEU A 15 -11.81 -58.35 29.91
CA LEU A 15 -11.95 -59.76 29.44
C LEU A 15 -11.56 -59.99 27.96
N ILE A 16 -10.63 -60.88 27.57
CA ILE A 16 -9.98 -62.06 28.19
C ILE A 16 -8.60 -62.27 27.55
N ALA A 17 -7.65 -62.74 28.36
CA ALA A 17 -6.32 -63.20 27.97
C ALA A 17 -6.29 -64.70 27.63
N THR A 18 -5.19 -65.13 27.01
CA THR A 18 -4.67 -66.51 26.78
C THR A 18 -5.18 -67.27 25.53
N GLY A 19 -4.34 -67.82 24.66
CA GLY A 19 -2.87 -67.84 24.56
C GLY A 19 -2.40 -68.67 23.37
N ILE A 20 -1.16 -68.49 22.90
CA ILE A 20 -0.40 -69.51 22.16
C ILE A 20 1.09 -69.37 22.53
N ILE A 21 1.66 -70.46 23.02
CA ILE A 21 3.08 -70.67 23.28
C ILE A 21 3.64 -71.50 22.11
N GLY A 22 4.88 -71.24 21.69
CA GLY A 22 5.77 -72.32 21.23
C GLY A 22 6.32 -72.24 19.81
N SER A 23 7.38 -71.45 19.62
CA SER A 23 8.47 -71.80 18.69
C SER A 23 9.77 -71.19 19.20
N CYS A 24 10.40 -71.88 20.16
CA CYS A 24 11.78 -71.60 20.55
C CYS A 24 12.71 -72.10 19.45
N VAL A 25 13.29 -71.16 18.69
CA VAL A 25 14.54 -71.45 17.96
C VAL A 25 15.68 -71.34 18.98
N LYS A 26 16.30 -72.48 19.28
CA LYS A 26 17.61 -72.54 19.93
C LYS A 26 18.65 -71.93 18.96
N GLN A 27 18.97 -70.67 19.18
CA GLN A 27 20.28 -70.14 18.81
C GLN A 27 20.93 -69.69 20.12
N ASP A 28 21.85 -70.51 20.62
CA ASP A 28 22.84 -70.06 21.58
C ASP A 28 23.66 -68.98 20.87
N PHE A 29 23.21 -67.73 20.98
CA PHE A 29 24.05 -66.58 20.66
C PHE A 29 25.21 -66.62 21.64
N ASP A 30 26.40 -66.90 21.11
CA ASP A 30 27.66 -66.70 21.80
C ASP A 30 27.60 -65.30 22.43
N ARG A 31 27.44 -65.25 23.76
CA ARG A 31 27.29 -63.96 24.45
C ARG A 31 28.63 -63.27 24.28
N PRO A 32 28.69 -62.07 23.65
CA PRO A 32 29.94 -61.33 23.60
C PRO A 32 30.50 -61.23 25.02
N PRO A 33 31.83 -61.28 25.21
CA PRO A 33 32.45 -61.27 26.53
C PRO A 33 31.80 -60.20 27.41
N ILE A 34 31.32 -60.58 28.59
CA ILE A 34 30.83 -59.61 29.57
C ILE A 34 32.02 -58.70 29.86
N LYS A 35 31.98 -57.46 29.37
CA LYS A 35 32.98 -56.44 29.66
C LYS A 35 32.85 -56.07 31.13
N ASP A 36 33.64 -56.72 31.98
CA ASP A 36 33.75 -56.40 33.40
C ASP A 36 34.60 -55.14 33.57
N ILE A 37 33.98 -53.99 33.33
CA ILE A 37 34.59 -52.68 33.54
C ILE A 37 34.31 -52.27 34.99
N PRO A 38 35.32 -51.93 35.81
CA PRO A 38 35.11 -51.51 37.19
C PRO A 38 34.23 -50.25 37.30
N ILE A 39 33.48 -50.12 38.40
CA ILE A 39 32.71 -48.90 38.68
C ILE A 39 33.64 -47.81 39.24
N GLY A 40 34.41 -48.14 40.27
CA GLY A 40 35.28 -47.18 40.96
C GLY A 40 34.52 -46.04 41.65
N GLN A 41 35.20 -44.91 41.89
CA GLN A 41 34.58 -43.71 42.44
C GLN A 41 33.57 -43.12 41.44
N VAL A 42 32.33 -42.89 41.88
CA VAL A 42 31.30 -42.30 41.04
C VAL A 42 31.30 -40.78 41.21
N TYR A 43 31.38 -40.07 40.09
CA TYR A 43 31.18 -38.63 40.00
C TYR A 43 29.84 -38.32 39.35
N THR A 44 29.17 -37.30 39.86
CA THR A 44 28.15 -36.56 39.11
C THR A 44 28.84 -35.62 38.12
N ILE A 45 28.14 -35.21 37.06
CA ILE A 45 28.71 -34.29 36.08
C ILE A 45 29.03 -32.92 36.73
N GLY A 46 28.24 -32.49 37.70
CA GLY A 46 28.49 -31.27 38.49
C GLY A 46 29.78 -31.34 39.32
N GLU A 47 30.11 -32.51 39.88
CA GLU A 47 31.38 -32.73 40.57
C GLU A 47 32.56 -32.71 39.61
N LEU A 48 32.43 -33.30 38.42
CA LEU A 48 33.47 -33.18 37.37
C LEU A 48 33.68 -31.72 36.96
N ILE A 49 32.61 -30.96 36.79
CA ILE A 49 32.68 -29.52 36.52
C ILE A 49 33.42 -28.78 37.63
N THR A 50 33.09 -29.09 38.89
CA THR A 50 33.74 -28.48 40.06
C THR A 50 35.23 -28.84 40.10
N LEU A 51 35.56 -30.12 39.89
CA LEU A 51 36.93 -30.60 39.82
C LEU A 51 37.74 -29.86 38.74
N PHE A 52 37.18 -29.68 37.55
CA PHE A 52 37.84 -28.92 36.49
C PHE A 52 38.07 -27.45 36.89
N ASN A 53 37.07 -26.80 37.49
CA ASN A 53 37.19 -25.40 37.90
C ASN A 53 38.21 -25.20 39.03
N THR A 54 38.39 -26.20 39.90
CA THR A 54 39.34 -26.13 41.03
C THR A 54 40.75 -26.57 40.65
N SER A 55 40.89 -27.60 39.82
CA SER A 55 42.16 -28.29 39.56
C SER A 55 42.63 -28.21 38.11
N GLY A 56 41.83 -27.67 37.20
CA GLY A 56 42.13 -27.63 35.77
C GLY A 56 42.03 -29.01 35.12
N ALA A 57 42.77 -29.20 34.03
CA ALA A 57 42.78 -30.45 33.29
C ALA A 57 43.30 -31.60 34.16
N THR A 58 42.53 -32.69 34.25
CA THR A 58 42.78 -33.80 35.17
C THR A 58 42.68 -35.14 34.44
N GLN A 59 43.75 -35.94 34.48
CA GLN A 59 43.72 -37.33 34.05
C GLN A 59 43.34 -38.23 35.23
N PHE A 60 42.36 -39.09 35.04
CA PHE A 60 41.98 -40.08 36.06
C PHE A 60 42.90 -41.29 35.99
N ASN A 61 43.63 -41.57 37.07
CA ASN A 61 44.55 -42.71 37.15
C ASN A 61 44.00 -43.90 37.95
N THR A 62 42.86 -43.69 38.63
CA THR A 62 42.16 -44.70 39.42
C THR A 62 40.83 -45.08 38.76
N ASP A 63 40.23 -46.18 39.24
CA ASP A 63 38.91 -46.57 38.79
C ASP A 63 37.89 -45.50 39.23
N ALA A 64 37.23 -44.88 38.27
CA ALA A 64 36.19 -43.89 38.46
C ALA A 64 35.17 -43.96 37.33
N SER A 65 33.95 -43.49 37.56
CA SER A 65 32.87 -43.48 36.57
C SER A 65 32.01 -42.23 36.68
N VAL A 66 31.37 -41.86 35.59
CA VAL A 66 30.26 -40.89 35.55
C VAL A 66 29.08 -41.50 34.81
N TYR A 67 27.88 -41.15 35.25
CA TYR A 67 26.63 -41.59 34.63
C TYR A 67 25.96 -40.39 33.95
N GLY A 68 25.32 -40.64 32.82
CA GLY A 68 24.57 -39.61 32.12
C GLY A 68 23.71 -40.21 31.02
N VAL A 69 22.79 -39.41 30.51
CA VAL A 69 22.02 -39.76 29.31
C VAL A 69 22.59 -39.01 28.13
N VAL A 70 22.78 -39.69 27.01
CA VAL A 70 23.15 -39.08 25.73
C VAL A 70 22.05 -38.11 25.27
N THR A 71 22.38 -36.82 25.19
CA THR A 71 21.49 -35.75 24.73
C THR A 71 21.72 -35.36 23.27
N MET A 72 22.90 -35.62 22.71
CA MET A 72 23.20 -35.48 21.27
C MET A 72 24.27 -36.49 20.84
N ASP A 73 24.07 -37.11 19.68
CA ASP A 73 24.94 -38.13 19.09
C ASP A 73 25.37 -37.75 17.65
N GLU A 74 26.19 -38.60 17.02
CA GLU A 74 26.75 -38.36 15.68
C GLU A 74 25.82 -38.76 14.51
N THR A 75 24.61 -39.28 14.77
CA THR A 75 23.75 -39.90 13.74
C THR A 75 23.37 -38.95 12.62
N THR A 76 23.22 -37.66 12.92
CA THR A 76 22.88 -36.66 11.92
C THR A 76 24.09 -36.11 11.19
N GLY A 77 25.32 -36.43 11.63
CA GLY A 77 26.56 -35.91 11.05
C GLY A 77 26.87 -34.45 11.43
N ASN A 78 26.05 -33.82 12.29
CA ASN A 78 26.32 -32.45 12.73
C ASN A 78 27.52 -32.35 13.70
N ILE A 79 27.82 -33.45 14.38
CA ILE A 79 29.02 -33.65 15.21
C ILE A 79 29.72 -34.94 14.78
N TYR A 80 31.03 -34.99 15.01
CA TYR A 80 31.88 -36.14 14.65
C TYR A 80 32.90 -36.42 15.75
N ARG A 81 33.01 -37.69 16.15
CA ARG A 81 33.77 -38.22 17.28
C ARG A 81 33.46 -37.53 18.61
N THR A 82 32.20 -37.18 18.78
CA THR A 82 31.72 -36.43 19.94
C THR A 82 30.30 -36.84 20.25
N THR A 83 29.98 -36.92 21.54
CA THR A 83 28.62 -37.00 22.06
C THR A 83 28.47 -36.08 23.26
N TYR A 84 27.25 -35.73 23.63
CA TYR A 84 26.96 -34.95 24.83
C TYR A 84 26.14 -35.80 25.78
N ILE A 85 26.53 -35.82 27.05
CA ILE A 85 25.78 -36.52 28.11
C ILE A 85 25.35 -35.54 29.20
N GLN A 86 24.19 -35.81 29.81
CA GLN A 86 23.61 -34.96 30.85
C GLN A 86 23.02 -35.80 31.99
N ASP A 87 23.27 -35.36 33.22
CA ASP A 87 22.68 -35.86 34.45
C ASP A 87 21.93 -34.72 35.18
N ALA A 88 21.41 -34.97 36.38
CA ALA A 88 20.62 -33.97 37.12
C ALA A 88 21.45 -32.76 37.60
N THR A 89 22.77 -32.85 37.56
CA THR A 89 23.72 -31.87 38.12
C THR A 89 24.45 -31.07 37.05
N GLY A 90 24.57 -31.58 35.82
CA GLY A 90 25.24 -30.89 34.73
C GLY A 90 25.26 -31.68 33.42
N ALA A 91 25.95 -31.11 32.43
CA ALA A 91 26.19 -31.74 31.14
C ALA A 91 27.67 -31.61 30.74
N ILE A 92 28.17 -32.56 29.95
CA ILE A 92 29.56 -32.57 29.50
C ILE A 92 29.69 -33.14 28.08
N ASN A 93 30.62 -32.59 27.31
CA ASN A 93 31.04 -33.14 26.02
C ASN A 93 31.92 -34.38 26.25
N VAL A 94 31.70 -35.44 25.49
CA VAL A 94 32.51 -36.66 25.52
C VAL A 94 33.16 -36.82 24.14
N ARG A 95 34.48 -36.70 24.08
CA ARG A 95 35.28 -36.84 22.87
C ARG A 95 35.70 -38.30 22.70
N LEU A 96 35.19 -38.91 21.63
CA LEU A 96 35.36 -40.33 21.34
C LEU A 96 36.60 -40.57 20.48
N LYS A 97 37.32 -41.67 20.75
CA LYS A 97 38.44 -42.14 19.92
C LYS A 97 37.96 -42.82 18.65
N GLU A 98 36.79 -43.43 18.69
CA GLU A 98 36.11 -44.08 17.57
C GLU A 98 34.75 -43.40 17.33
N ALA A 99 34.29 -43.33 16.08
CA ALA A 99 32.97 -42.78 15.77
C ALA A 99 31.87 -43.84 15.95
N GLY A 100 30.66 -43.40 16.32
CA GLY A 100 29.48 -44.26 16.43
C GLY A 100 29.29 -44.91 17.81
N GLY A 101 28.38 -45.88 17.90
CA GLY A 101 28.16 -46.68 19.13
C GLY A 101 27.17 -46.13 20.15
N LEU A 102 26.74 -44.86 20.03
CA LEU A 102 25.78 -44.24 20.94
C LEU A 102 24.58 -43.61 20.21
N ARG A 103 23.44 -43.55 20.90
CA ARG A 103 22.19 -42.92 20.46
C ARG A 103 21.62 -42.00 21.53
N VAL A 104 20.96 -40.92 21.10
CA VAL A 104 20.18 -40.05 21.98
C VAL A 104 19.17 -40.89 22.77
N GLY A 105 19.15 -40.69 24.08
CA GLY A 105 18.35 -41.48 25.02
C GLY A 105 19.07 -42.71 25.59
N ASP A 106 20.28 -43.03 25.15
CA ASP A 106 21.09 -44.06 25.82
C ASP A 106 21.52 -43.54 27.19
N SER A 107 21.13 -44.25 28.24
CA SER A 107 21.67 -44.08 29.59
C SER A 107 23.00 -44.80 29.63
N VAL A 108 24.09 -44.06 29.85
CA VAL A 108 25.45 -44.59 29.79
C VAL A 108 26.17 -44.44 31.12
N ARG A 109 27.13 -45.34 31.35
CA ARG A 109 28.23 -45.16 32.28
C ARG A 109 29.51 -44.96 31.48
N VAL A 110 30.24 -43.89 31.78
CA VAL A 110 31.57 -43.64 31.24
C VAL A 110 32.59 -43.93 32.34
N TYR A 111 33.37 -44.99 32.17
CA TYR A 111 34.52 -45.33 32.99
C TYR A 111 35.68 -44.40 32.66
N LEU A 112 36.21 -43.72 33.68
CA LEU A 112 37.07 -42.56 33.53
C LEU A 112 38.56 -42.89 33.59
N LYS A 113 38.99 -44.10 33.94
CA LYS A 113 40.44 -44.39 34.01
C LYS A 113 41.10 -44.15 32.66
N ASN A 114 42.17 -43.36 32.66
CA ASN A 114 42.89 -42.83 31.49
C ASN A 114 42.11 -41.85 30.60
N VAL A 115 40.87 -41.49 30.96
CA VAL A 115 40.13 -40.36 30.40
C VAL A 115 40.69 -39.08 30.99
N ILE A 116 40.70 -38.02 30.18
CA ILE A 116 41.20 -36.70 30.57
C ILE A 116 40.04 -35.72 30.62
N LEU A 117 39.69 -35.26 31.81
CA LEU A 117 38.82 -34.10 31.97
C LEU A 117 39.61 -32.86 31.56
N SER A 118 39.20 -32.22 30.47
CA SER A 118 39.93 -31.12 29.83
C SER A 118 38.96 -30.08 29.27
N ALA A 119 39.50 -29.03 28.64
CA ALA A 119 38.72 -28.13 27.82
C ALA A 119 39.42 -27.87 26.48
N TYR A 120 38.66 -27.83 25.39
CA TYR A 120 39.13 -27.46 24.06
C TYR A 120 38.39 -26.22 23.57
N ASN A 121 39.11 -25.13 23.29
CA ASN A 121 38.51 -23.81 23.03
C ASN A 121 37.45 -23.43 24.08
N ASN A 122 37.80 -23.62 25.36
CA ASN A 122 36.93 -23.43 26.52
C ASN A 122 35.68 -24.33 26.58
N MET A 123 35.54 -25.33 25.71
CA MET A 123 34.52 -26.37 25.81
C MET A 123 34.97 -27.50 26.75
N ARG A 124 34.40 -27.60 27.97
CA ARG A 124 34.68 -28.70 28.91
C ARG A 124 34.30 -30.04 28.32
N GLN A 125 35.21 -31.00 28.41
CA GLN A 125 35.07 -32.31 27.80
C GLN A 125 35.76 -33.42 28.60
N LEU A 126 35.27 -34.65 28.42
CA LEU A 126 36.01 -35.88 28.67
C LEU A 126 36.70 -36.28 27.38
N ASP A 127 38.03 -36.26 27.37
CA ASP A 127 38.85 -36.66 26.22
C ASP A 127 39.48 -38.03 26.43
N ASN A 128 39.94 -38.65 25.34
CA ASN A 128 40.52 -39.98 25.33
C ASN A 128 39.52 -41.10 25.69
N VAL A 129 38.24 -40.94 25.32
CA VAL A 129 37.19 -41.93 25.61
C VAL A 129 37.09 -42.94 24.47
N HIS A 130 37.33 -44.21 24.75
CA HIS A 130 37.14 -45.32 23.82
C HIS A 130 35.73 -45.91 23.96
N ASN A 131 35.06 -46.13 22.83
CA ASN A 131 33.70 -46.70 22.83
C ASN A 131 33.65 -48.06 23.51
N ASP A 132 34.68 -48.89 23.30
CA ASP A 132 34.68 -50.26 23.75
C ASP A 132 35.12 -50.46 25.19
N SER A 133 36.03 -49.64 25.71
CA SER A 133 36.64 -49.84 27.03
C SER A 133 36.19 -48.82 28.08
N ASN A 134 35.61 -47.69 27.67
CA ASN A 134 35.13 -46.69 28.60
C ASN A 134 33.60 -46.65 28.71
N ILE A 135 32.84 -47.04 27.69
CA ILE A 135 31.39 -46.81 27.67
C ILE A 135 30.61 -48.11 27.87
N ILE A 136 29.64 -48.07 28.78
CA ILE A 136 28.60 -49.09 28.93
C ILE A 136 27.24 -48.44 28.78
N ILE A 137 26.42 -48.97 27.86
CA ILE A 137 25.00 -48.62 27.74
C ILE A 137 24.22 -49.44 28.77
N LEU A 138 23.53 -48.74 29.66
CA LEU A 138 22.75 -49.34 30.76
C LEU A 138 21.28 -49.53 30.38
N ALA A 139 20.74 -48.60 29.59
CA ALA A 139 19.37 -48.63 29.10
C ALA A 139 19.22 -47.71 27.88
N ASN A 140 18.26 -48.00 27.02
CA ASN A 140 17.91 -47.16 25.86
C ASN A 140 16.63 -46.36 26.15
N GLN A 141 16.33 -45.37 25.30
CA GLN A 141 15.10 -44.56 25.33
C GLN A 141 14.84 -43.79 26.65
N LYS A 142 15.90 -43.40 27.36
CA LYS A 142 15.85 -42.56 28.56
C LYS A 142 15.98 -41.07 28.23
N TYR A 143 15.20 -40.60 27.25
CA TYR A 143 15.26 -39.21 26.74
C TYR A 143 15.21 -38.16 27.86
N ARG A 144 15.99 -37.10 27.70
CA ARG A 144 15.99 -35.92 28.59
C ARG A 144 15.18 -34.81 27.95
N GLU A 145 14.30 -34.20 28.72
CA GLU A 145 13.63 -32.97 28.33
C GLU A 145 14.64 -31.81 28.26
N PRO A 146 14.55 -30.94 27.25
CA PRO A 146 15.40 -29.77 27.13
C PRO A 146 15.06 -28.72 28.21
N GLU A 147 16.07 -27.97 28.67
CA GLU A 147 15.85 -26.81 29.56
C GLU A 147 15.43 -25.61 28.71
N THR A 148 14.23 -25.06 28.94
CA THR A 148 13.79 -23.84 28.25
C THR A 148 14.54 -22.63 28.79
N VAL A 149 15.25 -21.92 27.92
CA VAL A 149 16.09 -20.77 28.26
C VAL A 149 15.89 -19.63 27.27
N THR A 150 16.31 -18.42 27.63
CA THR A 150 16.40 -17.28 26.70
C THR A 150 17.82 -17.12 26.16
N ILE A 151 17.97 -16.41 25.03
CA ILE A 151 19.30 -16.06 24.50
C ILE A 151 20.11 -15.26 25.54
N THR A 152 19.47 -14.33 26.24
CA THR A 152 20.14 -13.55 27.30
C THR A 152 20.68 -14.44 28.42
N GLN A 153 19.90 -15.46 28.84
CA GLN A 153 20.36 -16.42 29.84
C GLN A 153 21.53 -17.26 29.31
N LEU A 154 21.48 -17.73 28.07
CA LEU A 154 22.60 -18.45 27.45
C LEU A 154 23.89 -17.62 27.44
N LEU A 155 23.79 -16.34 27.08
CA LEU A 155 24.96 -15.45 26.95
C LEU A 155 25.57 -15.05 28.30
N SER A 156 24.77 -15.00 29.37
CA SER A 156 25.20 -14.56 30.71
C SER A 156 25.42 -15.70 31.70
N GLY A 157 24.85 -16.88 31.44
CA GLY A 157 24.90 -18.04 32.32
C GLY A 157 25.92 -19.10 31.90
N ASN A 158 25.87 -20.25 32.57
CA ASN A 158 26.72 -21.40 32.29
C ASN A 158 25.88 -22.60 31.82
N PHE A 159 25.59 -22.64 30.52
CA PHE A 159 24.76 -23.68 29.90
C PHE A 159 25.57 -24.71 29.11
N GLN A 160 26.86 -24.80 29.36
CA GLN A 160 27.76 -25.56 28.52
C GLN A 160 27.38 -27.04 28.48
N ALA A 161 27.35 -27.61 27.28
CA ALA A 161 26.92 -28.98 26.94
C ALA A 161 25.45 -29.30 27.24
N LYS A 162 24.68 -28.38 27.83
CA LYS A 162 23.28 -28.66 28.17
C LYS A 162 22.40 -28.72 26.93
N LEU A 163 21.42 -29.61 26.98
CA LEU A 163 20.30 -29.63 26.04
C LEU A 163 19.32 -28.51 26.41
N VAL A 164 19.11 -27.58 25.49
CA VAL A 164 18.30 -26.39 25.70
C VAL A 164 17.22 -26.26 24.64
N ARG A 165 16.13 -25.58 25.01
CA ARG A 165 15.06 -25.17 24.11
C ARG A 165 14.96 -23.65 24.14
N LEU A 166 15.03 -23.03 22.97
CA LEU A 166 14.72 -21.62 22.79
C LEU A 166 13.29 -21.51 22.26
N GLU A 167 12.55 -20.54 22.78
CA GLU A 167 11.19 -20.17 22.35
C GLU A 167 11.21 -18.73 21.83
N ASN A 168 10.26 -18.41 20.94
CA ASN A 168 10.10 -17.09 20.34
C ASN A 168 11.38 -16.59 19.64
N VAL A 169 12.04 -17.48 18.89
CA VAL A 169 13.28 -17.20 18.16
C VAL A 169 13.13 -17.46 16.66
N GLN A 170 13.98 -16.84 15.84
CA GLN A 170 13.94 -16.93 14.37
C GLN A 170 15.34 -16.81 13.76
N PHE A 171 15.64 -17.51 12.67
CA PHE A 171 16.90 -17.25 11.93
C PHE A 171 16.87 -15.85 11.37
N VAL A 172 17.94 -15.06 11.45
CA VAL A 172 17.97 -13.70 10.89
C VAL A 172 17.53 -13.70 9.43
N ALA A 173 16.78 -12.69 9.00
CA ALA A 173 16.07 -12.71 7.71
C ALA A 173 17.01 -13.02 6.52
N GLY A 174 18.20 -12.41 6.49
CA GLY A 174 19.21 -12.64 5.45
C GLY A 174 19.74 -14.08 5.37
N ASP A 175 19.65 -14.86 6.45
CA ASP A 175 20.08 -16.27 6.46
C ASP A 175 19.00 -17.21 5.92
N THR A 176 17.72 -16.81 5.87
CA THR A 176 16.60 -17.72 5.52
C THR A 176 16.59 -18.18 4.06
N ALA A 177 17.24 -17.43 3.16
CA ALA A 177 17.48 -17.84 1.79
C ALA A 177 18.63 -18.87 1.65
N LEU A 178 19.33 -19.17 2.75
CA LEU A 178 20.50 -20.05 2.77
C LEU A 178 20.16 -21.41 3.37
N THR A 179 21.04 -22.37 3.13
CA THR A 179 21.00 -23.68 3.78
C THR A 179 21.67 -23.64 5.16
N TYR A 180 21.38 -24.64 6.00
CA TYR A 180 22.00 -24.78 7.33
C TYR A 180 23.54 -24.73 7.29
N SER A 181 24.16 -25.26 6.22
CA SER A 181 25.58 -25.12 5.96
C SER A 181 25.89 -24.97 4.48
N ALA A 182 26.97 -24.25 4.15
CA ALA A 182 27.57 -24.24 2.83
C ALA A 182 28.05 -25.66 2.43
N THR A 183 28.18 -25.90 1.12
CA THR A 183 28.48 -27.22 0.56
C THR A 183 29.84 -27.78 1.01
N ASP A 184 30.83 -26.91 1.15
CA ASP A 184 32.25 -27.26 1.34
C ASP A 184 32.81 -26.83 2.71
N ALA A 185 31.99 -26.22 3.57
CA ALA A 185 32.46 -25.72 4.86
C ALA A 185 31.39 -25.82 5.96
N THR A 186 31.83 -26.15 7.18
CA THR A 186 31.02 -25.98 8.39
C THR A 186 30.70 -24.49 8.58
N THR A 187 29.42 -24.16 8.66
CA THR A 187 28.94 -22.78 8.57
C THR A 187 28.20 -22.37 9.84
N ASN A 188 28.28 -21.07 10.13
CA ASN A 188 27.52 -20.43 11.19
C ASN A 188 26.31 -19.70 10.57
N ARG A 189 25.16 -19.87 11.19
CA ARG A 189 23.93 -19.11 10.94
C ARG A 189 23.56 -18.38 12.21
N THR A 190 22.77 -17.32 12.09
CA THR A 190 22.40 -16.50 13.24
C THR A 190 20.94 -16.68 13.54
N ILE A 191 20.62 -16.94 14.80
CA ILE A 191 19.25 -16.89 15.31
C ILE A 191 19.10 -15.72 16.28
N GLU A 192 17.93 -15.09 16.28
CA GLU A 192 17.59 -13.96 17.13
C GLU A 192 16.27 -14.17 17.87
N ASP A 193 16.13 -13.55 19.04
CA ASP A 193 14.85 -13.42 19.76
C ASP A 193 14.12 -12.13 19.38
N CYS A 194 12.87 -12.00 19.82
CA CYS A 194 12.07 -10.81 19.52
C CYS A 194 12.61 -9.50 20.10
N ASN A 195 13.58 -9.57 21.02
CA ASN A 195 14.17 -8.42 21.67
C ASN A 195 15.53 -8.04 21.05
N GLY A 196 15.85 -8.61 19.88
CA GLY A 196 17.06 -8.32 19.12
C GLY A 196 18.34 -8.93 19.72
N LYS A 197 18.24 -9.90 20.63
CA LYS A 197 19.40 -10.69 21.07
C LYS A 197 19.63 -11.83 20.11
N SER A 198 20.89 -12.10 19.79
CA SER A 198 21.26 -13.14 18.82
C SER A 198 22.29 -14.12 19.36
N ILE A 199 22.28 -15.31 18.76
CA ILE A 199 23.24 -16.39 19.04
C ILE A 199 23.49 -17.20 17.77
N ILE A 200 24.68 -17.81 17.70
CA ILE A 200 25.10 -18.61 16.55
C ILE A 200 24.47 -20.00 16.60
N VAL A 201 23.98 -20.48 15.47
CA VAL A 201 23.72 -21.91 15.19
C VAL A 201 24.83 -22.39 14.26
N ARG A 202 25.63 -23.35 14.72
CA ARG A 202 26.75 -23.91 13.96
C ARG A 202 26.37 -25.27 13.39
N THR A 203 26.50 -25.42 12.07
CA THR A 203 26.17 -26.68 11.38
C THR A 203 27.34 -27.18 10.53
N SER A 204 27.67 -28.46 10.67
CA SER A 204 28.63 -29.17 9.81
C SER A 204 28.08 -29.35 8.40
N ASN A 205 28.93 -29.20 7.38
CA ASN A 205 28.58 -29.55 6.00
C ASN A 205 28.38 -31.06 5.77
N PHE A 206 28.79 -31.90 6.72
CA PHE A 206 28.49 -33.34 6.73
C PHE A 206 27.14 -33.68 7.37
N ALA A 207 26.42 -32.69 7.94
CA ALA A 207 25.10 -32.96 8.51
C ALA A 207 24.12 -33.40 7.42
N ASN A 208 23.28 -34.41 7.69
CA ASN A 208 22.29 -34.92 6.74
C ASN A 208 21.20 -33.88 6.38
N PHE A 209 21.13 -32.78 7.16
CA PHE A 209 20.27 -31.63 6.91
C PHE A 209 21.04 -30.38 6.47
N ALA A 210 22.36 -30.46 6.23
CA ALA A 210 23.21 -29.32 5.88
C ALA A 210 22.70 -28.54 4.67
N LYS A 211 22.16 -29.26 3.67
CA LYS A 211 21.63 -28.70 2.42
C LYS A 211 20.14 -28.33 2.49
N LYS A 212 19.47 -28.51 3.63
CA LYS A 212 18.10 -28.04 3.81
C LYS A 212 18.11 -26.53 3.96
N ASN A 213 17.13 -25.86 3.36
CA ASN A 213 16.92 -24.43 3.57
C ASN A 213 16.60 -24.17 5.03
N LEU A 214 17.08 -23.04 5.53
CA LEU A 214 16.69 -22.55 6.84
C LEU A 214 15.20 -22.18 6.83
N PRO A 215 14.45 -22.53 7.89
CA PRO A 215 13.04 -22.19 7.94
C PRO A 215 12.85 -20.69 8.16
N ASN A 216 11.85 -20.13 7.49
CA ASN A 216 11.57 -18.70 7.46
C ASN A 216 10.36 -18.33 8.31
N GLY A 217 10.52 -18.41 9.63
CA GLY A 217 9.47 -18.06 10.58
C GLY A 217 10.04 -17.89 11.99
N ASN A 218 9.18 -17.52 12.92
CA ASN A 218 9.46 -17.61 14.34
C ASN A 218 9.01 -18.95 14.91
N GLY A 219 9.64 -19.36 15.98
CA GLY A 219 9.12 -20.40 16.81
C GLY A 219 10.17 -20.86 17.79
N SER A 220 10.54 -22.12 17.68
CA SER A 220 11.34 -22.80 18.68
C SER A 220 12.40 -23.68 18.06
N LEU A 221 13.47 -23.90 18.81
CA LEU A 221 14.45 -24.93 18.47
C LEU A 221 15.00 -25.64 19.70
N ILE A 222 15.36 -26.90 19.52
CA ILE A 222 16.12 -27.67 20.50
C ILE A 222 17.56 -27.84 20.01
N ALA A 223 18.52 -27.52 20.88
CA ALA A 223 19.94 -27.61 20.57
C ALA A 223 20.78 -27.91 21.81
N VAL A 224 22.03 -28.34 21.59
CA VAL A 224 23.05 -28.37 22.63
C VAL A 224 23.83 -27.06 22.64
N ALA A 225 23.94 -26.42 23.80
CA ALA A 225 24.70 -25.19 23.98
C ALA A 225 26.21 -25.48 24.09
N GLY A 226 26.98 -25.02 23.11
CA GLY A 226 28.43 -25.10 23.07
C GLY A 226 29.09 -23.74 23.30
N LEU A 227 30.37 -23.77 23.67
CA LEU A 227 31.21 -22.58 23.82
C LEU A 227 32.45 -22.75 22.96
N PHE A 228 32.86 -21.71 22.23
CA PHE A 228 34.12 -21.66 21.51
C PHE A 228 34.86 -20.39 21.89
N ASN A 229 35.96 -20.55 22.62
CA ASN A 229 36.64 -19.50 23.34
C ASN A 229 35.66 -18.76 24.27
N THR A 230 35.16 -17.60 23.87
CA THR A 230 34.20 -16.79 24.61
C THR A 230 32.82 -16.75 23.94
N THR A 231 32.68 -17.34 22.75
CA THR A 231 31.47 -17.25 21.93
C THR A 231 30.56 -18.44 22.16
N TRP A 232 29.34 -18.17 22.62
CA TRP A 232 28.28 -19.17 22.71
C TRP A 232 27.73 -19.52 21.32
N GLN A 233 27.48 -20.80 21.11
CA GLN A 233 26.95 -21.35 19.86
C GLN A 233 26.07 -22.57 20.13
N LEU A 234 25.13 -22.82 19.24
CA LEU A 234 24.15 -23.89 19.34
C LEU A 234 24.43 -24.96 18.29
N TYR A 235 24.32 -26.21 18.70
CA TYR A 235 24.35 -27.38 17.82
C TYR A 235 22.97 -28.02 17.78
N VAL A 236 22.26 -27.85 16.66
CA VAL A 236 20.97 -28.51 16.43
C VAL A 236 21.19 -30.01 16.23
N ARG A 237 20.37 -30.84 16.87
CA ARG A 237 20.48 -32.30 16.75
C ARG A 237 19.94 -32.78 15.40
N THR A 238 18.75 -32.32 15.04
CA THR A 238 18.04 -32.63 13.80
C THR A 238 17.24 -31.41 13.35
N ALA A 239 17.07 -31.23 12.05
CA ALA A 239 16.25 -30.15 11.50
C ALA A 239 14.76 -30.26 11.90
N THR A 240 14.26 -31.44 12.28
CA THR A 240 12.86 -31.61 12.74
C THR A 240 12.58 -31.00 14.10
N GLU A 241 13.62 -30.70 14.88
CA GLU A 241 13.52 -30.04 16.18
C GLU A 241 13.64 -28.51 16.08
N VAL A 242 13.65 -28.00 14.85
CA VAL A 242 13.62 -26.57 14.53
C VAL A 242 12.24 -26.29 13.93
N VAL A 243 11.34 -25.80 14.77
CA VAL A 243 9.93 -25.58 14.44
C VAL A 243 9.71 -24.07 14.37
N MET A 244 9.61 -23.54 13.16
CA MET A 244 9.52 -22.09 12.92
C MET A 244 8.27 -21.78 12.10
N ASP A 245 7.14 -22.30 12.57
CA ASP A 245 5.85 -22.19 11.88
C ASP A 245 5.08 -20.91 12.26
N GLY A 246 5.62 -20.13 13.20
CA GLY A 246 5.04 -18.88 13.68
C GLY A 246 5.51 -17.66 12.89
N GLU A 247 4.83 -16.54 13.12
CA GLU A 247 5.15 -15.25 12.50
C GLU A 247 6.40 -14.61 13.12
N ARG A 248 7.26 -14.02 12.28
CA ARG A 248 8.55 -13.45 12.70
C ARG A 248 8.44 -12.28 13.69
N CYS A 249 9.29 -12.29 14.73
CA CYS A 249 9.58 -11.18 15.61
C CYS A 249 10.23 -9.98 14.91
N GLY A 250 10.02 -8.77 15.43
CA GLY A 250 10.68 -7.55 14.94
C GLY A 250 10.28 -7.17 13.51
N GLY A 251 9.42 -7.98 12.87
CA GLY A 251 8.33 -7.48 12.07
C GLY A 251 7.28 -6.94 13.03
N GLY A 252 7.45 -5.69 13.48
CA GLY A 252 6.25 -4.92 13.76
C GLY A 252 5.60 -4.71 12.41
N GLY A 253 4.80 -5.70 12.02
CA GLY A 253 4.39 -5.96 10.66
C GLY A 253 5.12 -7.16 10.05
N GLY A 254 4.70 -8.37 10.43
CA GLY A 254 4.56 -9.35 9.37
C GLY A 254 3.62 -8.72 8.35
N GLY A 255 4.03 -8.68 7.08
CA GLY A 255 3.09 -8.45 5.99
C GLY A 255 1.94 -9.41 6.22
N GLY A 256 0.82 -8.91 6.74
CA GLY A 256 -0.30 -9.76 7.12
C GLY A 256 -0.59 -10.60 5.89
N THR A 257 -0.55 -11.93 5.97
CA THR A 257 -0.79 -12.73 4.76
C THR A 257 -2.20 -12.49 4.20
N ASP A 258 -3.09 -12.02 5.07
CA ASP A 258 -4.42 -11.52 4.83
C ASP A 258 -4.38 -10.13 4.17
N PRO A 259 -4.83 -10.02 2.90
CA PRO A 259 -4.85 -8.74 2.21
C PRO A 259 -5.81 -7.74 2.86
N VAL A 260 -5.34 -6.53 3.09
CA VAL A 260 -6.18 -5.39 3.51
C VAL A 260 -6.86 -4.75 2.31
N ASP A 261 -8.00 -4.09 2.51
CA ASP A 261 -8.71 -3.42 1.41
C ASP A 261 -8.02 -2.11 0.97
N ALA A 262 -7.27 -1.46 1.85
CA ALA A 262 -6.55 -0.22 1.60
C ALA A 262 -5.39 -0.03 2.59
N VAL A 263 -4.44 0.83 2.25
CA VAL A 263 -3.38 1.34 3.15
C VAL A 263 -3.57 2.84 3.30
N ASN A 264 -3.48 3.35 4.53
CA ASN A 264 -3.40 4.78 4.81
C ASN A 264 -2.48 4.98 6.01
N GLN A 265 -1.25 5.44 5.76
CA GLN A 265 -0.19 5.50 6.75
C GLN A 265 0.47 6.88 6.76
N ASP A 266 0.17 7.65 7.79
CA ASP A 266 0.63 9.02 8.03
C ASP A 266 1.88 9.11 8.93
N PHE A 267 2.35 7.98 9.45
CA PHE A 267 3.51 7.86 10.33
C PHE A 267 3.48 8.72 11.61
N ASN A 268 2.36 9.33 11.98
CA ASN A 268 2.29 10.21 13.15
C ASN A 268 2.50 9.48 14.48
N SER A 269 2.23 8.17 14.51
CA SER A 269 2.44 7.31 15.68
C SER A 269 3.87 6.75 15.82
N VAL A 270 4.82 7.13 14.96
CA VAL A 270 6.21 6.68 15.11
C VAL A 270 6.88 7.27 16.35
N SER A 271 7.86 6.55 16.88
CA SER A 271 8.77 7.07 17.90
C SER A 271 10.05 7.60 17.25
N ASP A 272 10.55 8.75 17.72
CA ASP A 272 11.75 9.38 17.15
C ASP A 272 13.00 8.51 17.36
N ASN A 273 13.74 8.26 16.27
CA ASN A 273 14.94 7.41 16.22
C ASN A 273 14.71 5.92 16.51
N VAL A 274 13.49 5.42 16.32
CA VAL A 274 13.15 4.01 16.54
C VAL A 274 12.81 3.35 15.20
N ASP A 275 13.26 2.12 14.97
CA ASP A 275 12.90 1.37 13.77
C ASP A 275 11.37 1.22 13.67
N ILE A 276 10.81 1.45 12.47
CA ILE A 276 9.36 1.37 12.24
C ILE A 276 8.89 -0.07 12.41
N ALA A 277 7.79 -0.22 13.15
CA ALA A 277 7.26 -1.50 13.62
C ALA A 277 5.71 -1.49 13.66
N PHE A 278 5.06 -1.13 12.55
CA PHE A 278 3.59 -1.11 12.44
C PHE A 278 2.98 -2.44 12.03
N ASN A 279 1.86 -2.81 12.65
CA ASN A 279 1.15 -4.03 12.27
C ASN A 279 0.86 -4.08 10.74
N GLY A 280 1.14 -5.22 10.11
CA GLY A 280 1.04 -5.40 8.66
C GLY A 280 2.22 -4.90 7.81
N TRP A 281 3.17 -4.09 8.31
CA TRP A 281 4.28 -3.52 7.53
C TRP A 281 5.63 -4.24 7.69
N THR A 282 6.25 -4.71 6.61
CA THR A 282 7.59 -5.29 6.70
C THR A 282 8.69 -4.23 6.67
N ASN A 283 9.52 -4.15 7.72
CA ASN A 283 10.70 -3.28 7.76
C ASN A 283 12.00 -4.08 7.99
N MET A 284 12.88 -4.13 6.99
CA MET A 284 14.04 -5.02 7.01
C MET A 284 15.30 -4.43 6.36
N ALA A 285 16.45 -4.95 6.76
CA ALA A 285 17.74 -4.67 6.13
C ALA A 285 18.16 -5.90 5.29
N GLU A 286 18.31 -5.71 3.98
CA GLU A 286 18.87 -6.71 3.05
C GLU A 286 20.41 -6.71 3.11
N ALA A 287 21.02 -5.53 3.26
CA ALA A 287 22.46 -5.37 3.47
C ALA A 287 22.73 -4.32 4.54
N GLY A 288 23.73 -4.57 5.38
CA GLY A 288 24.02 -3.75 6.56
C GLY A 288 23.04 -4.03 7.72
N THR A 289 23.00 -3.13 8.70
CA THR A 289 22.23 -3.33 9.95
C THR A 289 21.14 -2.29 10.18
N ARG A 290 21.03 -1.25 9.34
CA ARG A 290 20.06 -0.16 9.52
C ARG A 290 18.77 -0.41 8.75
N LYS A 291 17.65 -0.06 9.39
CA LYS A 291 16.29 -0.12 8.85
C LYS A 291 15.69 1.27 8.63
N TRP A 292 14.47 1.35 8.10
CA TRP A 292 13.69 2.59 8.13
C TRP A 292 13.32 2.94 9.57
N GLN A 293 13.55 4.19 9.96
CA GLN A 293 13.32 4.67 11.32
C GLN A 293 12.21 5.71 11.32
N GLY A 294 11.41 5.69 12.38
CA GLY A 294 10.54 6.79 12.76
C GLY A 294 11.34 8.03 13.13
N LYS A 295 10.86 9.17 12.69
CA LYS A 295 11.37 10.50 13.06
C LYS A 295 10.21 11.39 13.44
N VAL A 296 10.40 12.23 14.44
CA VAL A 296 9.40 13.22 14.85
C VAL A 296 10.02 14.61 14.84
N PHE A 297 9.45 15.52 14.05
CA PHE A 297 9.91 16.90 13.98
C PHE A 297 8.72 17.86 13.87
N GLY A 298 8.70 18.90 14.71
CA GLY A 298 7.61 19.89 14.70
C GLY A 298 6.22 19.31 15.00
N GLY A 299 6.15 18.14 15.65
CA GLY A 299 4.91 17.40 15.90
C GLY A 299 4.51 16.42 14.80
N ASN A 300 5.19 16.41 13.64
CA ASN A 300 4.92 15.49 12.53
C ASN A 300 5.82 14.25 12.63
N GLY A 301 5.21 13.06 12.55
CA GLY A 301 5.92 11.79 12.43
C GLY A 301 6.17 11.42 10.97
N TYR A 302 7.31 10.82 10.64
CA TYR A 302 7.60 10.32 9.28
C TYR A 302 8.61 9.17 9.30
N ALA A 303 8.70 8.42 8.19
CA ALA A 303 9.72 7.40 8.00
C ALA A 303 11.00 8.01 7.40
N GLN A 304 12.18 7.57 7.85
CA GLN A 304 13.47 8.00 7.31
C GLN A 304 14.47 6.84 7.17
N ALA A 305 15.17 6.81 6.04
CA ALA A 305 16.38 6.00 5.84
C ALA A 305 17.58 6.92 5.58
N SER A 306 18.73 6.64 6.21
CA SER A 306 19.98 7.36 5.98
C SER A 306 21.21 6.51 6.30
N GLY A 307 22.20 6.56 5.40
CA GLY A 307 23.52 5.99 5.60
C GLY A 307 24.45 6.83 6.49
N TYR A 308 24.05 8.05 6.87
CA TYR A 308 24.90 9.02 7.59
C TYR A 308 25.41 8.48 8.93
N ASN A 309 26.72 8.59 9.18
CA ASN A 309 27.41 8.05 10.37
C ASN A 309 27.15 6.55 10.64
N SER A 310 26.83 5.77 9.61
CA SER A 310 26.61 4.32 9.78
C SER A 310 27.89 3.52 9.85
N ASN A 311 28.99 4.03 9.28
CA ASN A 311 30.23 3.28 9.01
C ASN A 311 30.00 1.99 8.18
N LEU A 312 28.84 1.84 7.53
CA LEU A 312 28.52 0.68 6.71
C LEU A 312 29.12 0.82 5.31
N SER A 313 29.72 -0.25 4.78
CA SER A 313 30.17 -0.29 3.39
C SER A 313 29.01 -0.41 2.39
N SER A 314 27.87 -0.96 2.82
CA SER A 314 26.62 -1.07 2.06
C SER A 314 25.43 -1.05 3.02
N MET A 315 24.36 -0.38 2.62
CA MET A 315 23.08 -0.33 3.31
C MET A 315 21.98 -0.50 2.28
N ILE A 316 21.24 -1.61 2.36
CA ILE A 316 20.04 -1.84 1.56
C ILE A 316 18.91 -2.14 2.52
N THR A 317 17.87 -1.32 2.55
CA THR A 317 16.74 -1.49 3.47
C THR A 317 15.41 -1.25 2.79
N TRP A 318 14.39 -1.95 3.27
CA TRP A 318 13.05 -2.02 2.71
C TRP A 318 12.03 -1.68 3.77
N LEU A 319 11.06 -0.83 3.40
CA LEU A 319 9.82 -0.64 4.14
C LEU A 319 8.68 -1.01 3.19
N ILE A 320 7.87 -1.99 3.57
CA ILE A 320 6.91 -2.65 2.68
C ILE A 320 5.54 -2.61 3.34
N THR A 321 4.53 -2.22 2.57
CA THR A 321 3.14 -2.19 3.03
C THR A 321 2.64 -3.61 3.34
N PRO A 322 1.55 -3.76 4.12
CA PRO A 322 0.76 -4.99 4.08
C PRO A 322 0.28 -5.27 2.65
N PRO A 323 -0.01 -6.54 2.30
CA PRO A 323 -0.60 -6.84 1.02
C PRO A 323 -1.98 -6.20 0.94
N VAL A 324 -2.25 -5.55 -0.17
CA VAL A 324 -3.51 -4.90 -0.49
C VAL A 324 -4.25 -5.76 -1.49
N LYS A 325 -5.52 -6.03 -1.22
CA LYS A 325 -6.41 -6.78 -2.11
C LYS A 325 -6.59 -6.02 -3.42
N MET A 326 -6.40 -6.66 -4.55
CA MET A 326 -6.56 -6.04 -5.88
C MET A 326 -7.84 -6.54 -6.56
N ASP A 327 -8.99 -6.29 -5.93
CA ASP A 327 -10.31 -6.67 -6.42
C ASP A 327 -11.02 -5.57 -7.24
N LYS A 328 -10.40 -4.39 -7.33
CA LYS A 328 -10.84 -3.20 -8.05
C LYS A 328 -9.63 -2.29 -8.28
N ALA A 329 -9.77 -1.32 -9.19
CA ALA A 329 -8.73 -0.33 -9.44
C ALA A 329 -8.39 0.44 -8.16
N LYS A 330 -7.09 0.65 -7.92
CA LYS A 330 -6.58 1.39 -6.77
C LYS A 330 -5.45 2.31 -7.21
N LEU A 331 -5.26 3.37 -6.44
CA LEU A 331 -4.20 4.36 -6.61
C LEU A 331 -3.21 4.26 -5.45
N LEU A 332 -1.92 4.36 -5.74
CA LEU A 332 -0.85 4.60 -4.77
C LEU A 332 -0.53 6.10 -4.72
N ARG A 333 -0.39 6.65 -3.51
CA ARG A 333 0.10 8.00 -3.25
C ARG A 333 1.06 7.99 -2.06
N PHE A 334 2.05 8.87 -2.05
CA PHE A 334 2.94 9.11 -0.93
C PHE A 334 3.73 10.41 -1.11
N LYS A 335 4.27 10.94 -0.01
CA LYS A 335 5.21 12.06 -0.02
C LYS A 335 6.63 11.57 0.21
N THR A 336 7.58 12.26 -0.39
CA THR A 336 9.01 12.06 -0.11
C THR A 336 9.72 13.38 0.12
N ALA A 337 10.73 13.37 0.98
CA ALA A 337 11.65 14.50 1.11
C ALA A 337 13.08 13.97 1.17
N LYS A 338 14.04 14.79 0.72
CA LYS A 338 15.46 14.49 0.83
C LYS A 338 16.19 15.53 1.68
N ALA A 339 17.34 15.15 2.23
CA ALA A 339 18.32 16.09 2.79
C ALA A 339 19.74 15.54 2.62
N PHE A 340 20.72 16.45 2.53
CA PHE A 340 22.14 16.11 2.45
C PHE A 340 22.47 15.17 1.29
N TRP A 341 22.27 15.62 0.06
CA TRP A 341 22.41 14.77 -1.13
C TRP A 341 23.86 14.31 -1.38
N GLU A 342 24.13 13.03 -1.13
CA GLU A 342 25.46 12.39 -1.26
C GLU A 342 25.45 11.17 -2.21
N HIS A 343 24.38 10.98 -2.97
CA HIS A 343 24.27 9.88 -3.95
C HIS A 343 24.74 10.28 -5.37
N GLY A 344 25.14 11.53 -5.58
CA GLY A 344 25.52 12.01 -6.91
C GLY A 344 24.38 11.82 -7.91
N THR A 345 24.62 11.06 -8.98
CA THR A 345 23.61 10.73 -9.99
C THR A 345 22.77 9.50 -9.65
N ASP A 346 23.13 8.74 -8.62
CA ASP A 346 22.41 7.52 -8.25
C ASP A 346 21.11 7.85 -7.50
N ALA A 347 20.08 7.03 -7.70
CA ALA A 347 18.84 7.15 -6.97
C ALA A 347 18.97 6.48 -5.58
N PRO A 348 18.81 7.23 -4.47
CA PRO A 348 18.91 6.66 -3.12
C PRO A 348 17.72 5.76 -2.77
N MET A 349 16.56 5.98 -3.40
CA MET A 349 15.32 5.26 -3.13
C MET A 349 14.61 4.85 -4.42
N THR A 350 14.00 3.67 -4.40
CA THR A 350 13.13 3.15 -5.46
C THR A 350 11.81 2.66 -4.85
N VAL A 351 10.72 2.77 -5.60
CA VAL A 351 9.41 2.23 -5.24
C VAL A 351 9.13 1.02 -6.12
N LEU A 352 8.70 -0.06 -5.49
CA LEU A 352 8.55 -1.37 -6.11
C LEU A 352 7.20 -1.96 -5.70
N VAL A 353 6.66 -2.85 -6.52
CA VAL A 353 5.44 -3.60 -6.21
C VAL A 353 5.64 -5.08 -6.48
N SER A 354 5.06 -5.92 -5.64
CA SER A 354 5.14 -7.38 -5.76
C SER A 354 3.79 -8.01 -5.47
N SER A 355 3.37 -8.95 -6.31
CA SER A 355 2.19 -9.79 -6.07
C SER A 355 2.47 -11.07 -5.31
N ASN A 356 3.74 -11.49 -5.26
CA ASN A 356 4.16 -12.76 -4.66
C ASN A 356 5.05 -12.60 -3.42
N PHE A 357 5.19 -11.38 -2.90
CA PHE A 357 5.84 -11.16 -1.62
C PHE A 357 5.07 -11.88 -0.50
N ASP A 358 5.78 -12.71 0.24
CA ASP A 358 5.25 -13.58 1.31
C ASP A 358 5.17 -12.86 2.67
N GLY A 359 5.43 -11.55 2.70
CA GLY A 359 5.51 -10.75 3.92
C GLY A 359 6.88 -10.77 4.60
N VAL A 360 7.84 -11.54 4.08
CA VAL A 360 9.09 -11.84 4.80
C VAL A 360 10.35 -11.82 3.93
N ASN A 361 10.38 -12.49 2.78
CA ASN A 361 11.58 -12.67 1.96
C ASN A 361 11.54 -11.86 0.67
N VAL A 362 12.17 -10.68 0.71
CA VAL A 362 12.29 -9.78 -0.46
C VAL A 362 13.04 -10.39 -1.64
N ALA A 363 13.94 -11.35 -1.41
CA ALA A 363 14.74 -11.97 -2.46
C ALA A 363 14.00 -13.10 -3.20
N ALA A 364 13.01 -13.71 -2.56
CA ALA A 364 12.16 -14.73 -3.19
C ALA A 364 11.01 -14.11 -4.01
N ALA A 365 10.65 -12.87 -3.70
CA ALA A 365 9.61 -12.13 -4.38
C ALA A 365 10.11 -11.51 -5.69
N SER A 366 9.20 -11.38 -6.65
CA SER A 366 9.40 -10.64 -7.88
C SER A 366 8.93 -9.20 -7.67
N TRP A 367 9.80 -8.24 -7.99
CA TRP A 367 9.55 -6.82 -7.78
C TRP A 367 9.52 -6.07 -9.10
N THR A 368 8.42 -5.40 -9.36
CA THR A 368 8.25 -4.50 -10.51
C THR A 368 8.46 -3.06 -10.05
N PRO A 369 9.37 -2.28 -10.65
CA PRO A 369 9.51 -0.87 -10.34
C PRO A 369 8.22 -0.09 -10.64
N ILE A 370 7.84 0.77 -9.70
CA ILE A 370 6.80 1.78 -9.90
C ILE A 370 7.49 3.10 -10.26
N THR A 371 7.08 3.67 -11.39
CA THR A 371 7.47 5.03 -11.76
C THR A 371 6.67 6.02 -10.92
N ALA A 372 7.36 6.79 -10.09
CA ALA A 372 6.78 7.81 -9.22
C ALA A 372 7.67 9.06 -9.18
N ARG A 373 7.07 10.23 -8.92
CA ARG A 373 7.86 11.43 -8.59
C ARG A 373 8.43 11.26 -7.17
N ILE A 374 9.74 11.23 -7.05
CA ILE A 374 10.46 11.08 -5.77
C ILE A 374 11.38 12.29 -5.60
N ALA A 375 11.55 12.75 -4.37
CA ALA A 375 12.47 13.83 -4.03
C ALA A 375 13.89 13.51 -4.54
N SER A 376 14.45 14.45 -5.31
CA SER A 376 15.68 14.31 -6.08
C SER A 376 16.69 15.39 -5.73
N GLN A 377 17.89 15.34 -6.33
CA GLN A 377 18.95 16.33 -6.10
C GLN A 377 18.49 17.77 -6.36
N SER A 378 17.64 17.98 -7.37
CA SER A 378 17.15 19.31 -7.77
C SER A 378 16.10 19.90 -6.84
N ASP A 379 15.45 19.08 -6.01
CA ASP A 379 14.43 19.57 -5.08
C ASP A 379 15.08 20.21 -3.84
N GLY A 380 14.33 21.04 -3.11
CA GLY A 380 14.84 21.67 -1.87
C GLY A 380 15.11 20.64 -0.76
N ASP A 381 16.11 20.88 0.08
CA ASP A 381 16.29 20.06 1.29
C ASP A 381 15.06 20.20 2.21
N ASN A 382 14.56 19.05 2.68
CA ASN A 382 13.35 18.93 3.51
C ASN A 382 12.05 19.35 2.83
N ALA A 383 12.05 19.66 1.53
CA ALA A 383 10.82 19.91 0.79
C ALA A 383 10.08 18.58 0.54
N TRP A 384 8.81 18.52 0.94
CA TRP A 384 7.94 17.38 0.64
C TRP A 384 7.49 17.42 -0.82
N ILE A 385 7.70 16.30 -1.50
CA ILE A 385 7.40 16.08 -2.91
C ILE A 385 6.36 14.97 -2.99
N GLU A 386 5.22 15.30 -3.59
CA GLU A 386 4.13 14.36 -3.85
C GLU A 386 4.51 13.39 -4.97
N SER A 387 4.14 12.12 -4.80
CA SER A 387 4.25 11.10 -5.85
C SER A 387 3.29 11.34 -7.02
N GLY A 388 2.17 12.02 -6.75
CA GLY A 388 0.98 12.02 -7.59
C GLY A 388 0.18 10.72 -7.49
N ASP A 389 -0.87 10.62 -8.28
CA ASP A 389 -1.73 9.43 -8.36
C ASP A 389 -1.08 8.38 -9.25
N ILE A 390 -0.67 7.26 -8.64
CA ILE A 390 -0.06 6.13 -9.35
C ILE A 390 -1.10 5.04 -9.49
N ASP A 391 -1.50 4.73 -10.72
CA ASP A 391 -2.46 3.66 -10.98
C ASP A 391 -1.86 2.27 -10.74
N LEU A 392 -2.54 1.47 -9.92
CA LEU A 392 -2.21 0.08 -9.62
C LEU A 392 -3.16 -0.90 -10.30
N SER A 393 -4.08 -0.44 -11.17
CA SER A 393 -5.08 -1.28 -11.84
C SER A 393 -4.48 -2.45 -12.63
N ALA A 394 -3.26 -2.29 -13.16
CA ALA A 394 -2.52 -3.36 -13.83
C ALA A 394 -2.30 -4.61 -12.96
N PHE A 395 -2.37 -4.46 -11.63
CA PHE A 395 -2.19 -5.54 -10.68
C PHE A 395 -3.49 -6.19 -10.19
N ILE A 396 -4.66 -5.82 -10.75
CA ILE A 396 -5.95 -6.51 -10.48
C ILE A 396 -5.87 -8.02 -10.73
N PRO A 397 -5.30 -8.53 -11.85
CA PRO A 397 -5.23 -9.96 -12.11
C PRO A 397 -4.43 -10.75 -11.05
N GLU A 398 -3.53 -10.07 -10.34
CA GLU A 398 -2.70 -10.67 -9.30
C GLU A 398 -3.46 -10.93 -8.00
N GLY A 399 -4.66 -10.34 -7.83
CA GLY A 399 -5.53 -10.51 -6.68
C GLY A 399 -5.06 -9.84 -5.38
N LYS A 400 -3.74 -9.67 -5.17
CA LYS A 400 -3.14 -8.87 -4.12
C LYS A 400 -1.75 -8.35 -4.49
N ILE A 401 -1.32 -7.24 -3.89
CA ILE A 401 0.03 -6.68 -4.04
C ILE A 401 0.58 -6.10 -2.75
N SER A 402 1.89 -6.04 -2.58
CA SER A 402 2.57 -5.22 -1.58
C SER A 402 3.44 -4.16 -2.27
N VAL A 403 3.44 -2.93 -1.76
CA VAL A 403 4.29 -1.84 -2.26
C VAL A 403 5.49 -1.69 -1.32
N ALA A 404 6.68 -1.55 -1.89
CA ALA A 404 7.93 -1.43 -1.16
C ALA A 404 8.68 -0.15 -1.49
N PHE A 405 9.23 0.47 -0.45
CA PHE A 405 10.16 1.58 -0.51
C PHE A 405 11.57 1.06 -0.17
N LYS A 406 12.39 0.89 -1.21
CA LYS A 406 13.76 0.36 -1.09
C LYS A 406 14.76 1.51 -1.09
N TYR A 407 15.53 1.62 -0.03
CA TYR A 407 16.68 2.54 0.07
C TYR A 407 18.00 1.78 -0.17
N VAL A 408 18.90 2.35 -0.97
CA VAL A 408 20.24 1.82 -1.25
C VAL A 408 21.26 2.92 -1.00
N GLY A 409 22.19 2.71 -0.06
CA GLY A 409 23.24 3.68 0.28
C GLY A 409 24.42 3.05 1.02
N SER A 410 25.18 3.87 1.73
CA SER A 410 26.33 3.46 2.57
C SER A 410 26.74 4.58 3.53
N GLY A 411 27.81 4.38 4.30
CA GLY A 411 28.42 5.44 5.11
C GLY A 411 28.87 6.67 4.31
N THR A 412 29.10 6.53 3.01
CA THR A 412 29.46 7.64 2.10
C THR A 412 28.29 8.08 1.23
N LYS A 413 27.47 7.14 0.72
CA LYS A 413 26.21 7.45 0.04
C LYS A 413 25.10 7.61 1.07
N SER A 414 25.05 8.80 1.68
CA SER A 414 24.36 9.04 2.95
C SER A 414 23.11 9.92 2.89
N THR A 415 22.63 10.26 1.68
CA THR A 415 21.39 11.04 1.48
C THR A 415 20.29 10.54 2.39
N SER A 416 19.70 11.46 3.17
CA SER A 416 18.54 11.13 3.99
C SER A 416 17.31 11.16 3.09
N MET A 417 16.62 10.02 2.99
CA MET A 417 15.33 9.92 2.31
C MET A 417 14.23 9.75 3.34
N ARG A 418 13.13 10.48 3.16
CA ARG A 418 11.96 10.44 4.02
C ARG A 418 10.73 10.05 3.23
N ILE A 419 9.81 9.36 3.89
CA ILE A 419 8.51 8.98 3.36
C ILE A 419 7.44 9.39 4.36
N ASP A 420 6.35 9.92 3.83
CA ASP A 420 5.16 10.26 4.59
C ASP A 420 3.89 10.01 3.78
N ASP A 421 2.73 9.99 4.43
CA ASP A 421 1.39 9.92 3.80
C ASP A 421 1.20 8.81 2.75
N VAL A 422 1.57 7.56 3.07
CA VAL A 422 1.42 6.43 2.15
C VAL A 422 -0.03 5.97 2.08
N TYR A 423 -0.65 6.08 0.90
CA TYR A 423 -2.02 5.66 0.63
C TYR A 423 -2.10 4.65 -0.51
N ILE A 424 -2.92 3.60 -0.35
CA ILE A 424 -3.32 2.67 -1.40
C ILE A 424 -4.83 2.44 -1.30
N GLY A 425 -5.62 2.91 -2.26
CA GLY A 425 -7.08 2.79 -2.18
C GLY A 425 -7.83 3.22 -3.44
N THR A 426 -9.17 3.22 -3.39
CA THR A 426 -10.05 3.31 -4.58
C THR A 426 -10.48 4.72 -4.97
N GLU A 427 -10.19 5.73 -4.14
CA GLU A 427 -10.71 7.08 -4.36
C GLU A 427 -9.70 7.98 -5.11
N GLY A 428 -10.19 8.68 -6.13
CA GLY A 428 -9.57 9.88 -6.69
C GLY A 428 -9.82 11.06 -5.75
N GLY A 429 -9.01 11.20 -4.69
CA GLY A 429 -9.17 12.21 -3.65
C GLY A 429 -7.92 12.28 -2.77
N GLY A 430 -7.48 13.50 -2.46
CA GLY A 430 -6.10 13.83 -2.11
C GLY A 430 -5.50 13.08 -0.92
N GLY A 431 -4.23 12.68 -1.09
CA GLY A 431 -3.30 12.54 0.02
C GLY A 431 -3.13 13.89 0.69
N GLY A 432 -3.94 14.16 1.69
CA GLY A 432 -3.84 15.32 2.54
C GLY A 432 -3.95 14.86 3.98
N GLY A 433 -2.80 14.68 4.64
CA GLY A 433 -2.69 14.58 6.10
C GLY A 433 -3.19 15.87 6.77
N GLY A 434 -4.49 16.06 6.77
CA GLY A 434 -5.21 16.79 7.82
C GLY A 434 -5.77 15.77 8.80
N ASP A 435 -5.85 16.14 10.08
CA ASP A 435 -6.46 15.34 11.15
C ASP A 435 -7.73 14.62 10.65
N ALA A 436 -7.80 13.29 10.84
CA ALA A 436 -9.02 12.55 10.54
C ALA A 436 -10.19 13.14 11.34
N GLY A 437 -11.33 13.37 10.69
CA GLY A 437 -12.47 14.10 11.26
C GLY A 437 -12.55 15.57 10.86
N THR A 438 -11.77 16.02 9.87
CA THR A 438 -11.93 17.33 9.20
C THR A 438 -12.88 17.23 8.00
N ILE A 439 -13.36 18.36 7.46
CA ILE A 439 -14.29 18.34 6.31
C ILE A 439 -13.64 17.76 5.03
N ASP A 440 -12.34 18.00 4.88
CA ASP A 440 -11.52 17.53 3.75
C ASP A 440 -11.11 16.06 3.93
N ASN A 441 -10.99 15.61 5.18
CA ASN A 441 -10.68 14.23 5.56
C ASN A 441 -11.63 13.72 6.66
N PRO A 442 -12.93 13.50 6.34
CA PRO A 442 -13.92 13.07 7.32
C PRO A 442 -13.69 11.62 7.75
N TYR A 443 -14.10 11.27 8.96
CA TYR A 443 -14.17 9.87 9.39
C TYR A 443 -15.07 9.06 8.45
N THR A 444 -14.66 7.83 8.13
CA THR A 444 -15.56 6.84 7.55
C THR A 444 -16.61 6.40 8.58
N VAL A 445 -17.65 5.71 8.14
CA VAL A 445 -18.67 5.19 9.07
C VAL A 445 -18.06 4.19 10.05
N GLU A 446 -17.12 3.36 9.62
CA GLU A 446 -16.40 2.41 10.46
C GLU A 446 -15.55 3.12 11.52
N GLN A 447 -14.75 4.11 11.11
CA GLN A 447 -13.96 4.92 12.04
C GLN A 447 -14.85 5.68 13.05
N ALA A 448 -16.01 6.17 12.60
CA ALA A 448 -16.98 6.81 13.46
C ALA A 448 -17.62 5.84 14.46
N ILE A 449 -17.81 4.57 14.09
CA ILE A 449 -18.29 3.50 14.98
C ILE A 449 -17.22 3.12 16.01
N GLU A 450 -15.96 3.00 15.60
CA GLU A 450 -14.83 2.66 16.48
C GLU A 450 -14.58 3.74 17.55
N ASN A 451 -14.76 5.01 17.19
CA ASN A 451 -14.54 6.15 18.08
C ASN A 451 -15.74 6.51 18.98
N GLN A 452 -16.80 5.69 19.00
CA GLN A 452 -17.99 5.96 19.81
C GLN A 452 -17.66 5.99 21.30
N ASN A 453 -18.06 7.08 21.97
CA ASN A 453 -17.89 7.27 23.41
C ASN A 453 -16.42 7.22 23.91
N ALA A 454 -15.46 7.57 23.06
CA ALA A 454 -14.09 7.83 23.49
C ALA A 454 -14.06 8.87 24.64
N THR A 455 -13.00 8.83 25.46
CA THR A 455 -12.82 9.77 26.58
C THR A 455 -11.51 10.55 26.41
N PRO A 456 -11.54 11.87 26.14
CA PRO A 456 -12.74 12.70 25.92
C PRO A 456 -13.50 12.32 24.65
N TYR A 457 -14.77 12.72 24.55
CA TYR A 457 -15.58 12.48 23.34
C TYR A 457 -14.90 13.09 22.12
N VAL A 458 -14.90 12.34 21.01
CA VAL A 458 -14.33 12.77 19.74
C VAL A 458 -15.37 13.59 18.98
N ALA A 459 -14.99 14.79 18.53
CA ALA A 459 -15.78 15.60 17.62
C ALA A 459 -15.12 15.57 16.23
N GLY A 460 -15.92 15.54 15.17
CA GLY A 460 -15.40 15.54 13.81
C GLY A 460 -16.47 15.31 12.74
N TRP A 461 -16.04 15.48 11.51
CA TRP A 461 -16.80 15.21 10.30
C TRP A 461 -16.85 13.71 10.01
N VAL A 462 -18.02 13.22 9.61
CA VAL A 462 -18.25 11.83 9.17
C VAL A 462 -18.85 11.85 7.78
N SER A 463 -18.41 10.94 6.90
CA SER A 463 -18.94 10.77 5.54
C SER A 463 -19.60 9.41 5.36
N GLY A 464 -20.83 9.39 4.81
CA GLY A 464 -21.53 8.15 4.49
C GLY A 464 -22.81 8.37 3.68
N TYR A 465 -23.32 7.32 3.05
CA TYR A 465 -24.57 7.35 2.29
C TYR A 465 -25.77 7.29 3.22
N ILE A 466 -26.79 8.12 2.96
CA ILE A 466 -28.04 8.09 3.71
C ILE A 466 -28.81 6.80 3.37
N VAL A 467 -28.99 5.90 4.34
CA VAL A 467 -29.63 4.59 4.12
C VAL A 467 -31.00 4.43 4.77
N GLY A 468 -31.38 5.33 5.68
CA GLY A 468 -32.69 5.26 6.33
C GLY A 468 -32.89 6.31 7.42
N ALA A 469 -33.98 6.16 8.19
CA ALA A 469 -34.27 6.96 9.38
C ALA A 469 -34.94 6.08 10.46
N VAL A 470 -34.71 6.39 11.73
CA VAL A 470 -35.38 5.74 12.87
C VAL A 470 -36.88 6.00 12.81
N LYS A 471 -37.71 5.00 13.11
CA LYS A 471 -39.18 5.12 13.13
C LYS A 471 -39.68 6.06 14.23
N SER A 472 -40.81 6.72 13.97
CA SER A 472 -41.49 7.51 14.99
C SER A 472 -41.87 6.66 16.22
N GLY A 473 -41.65 7.20 17.42
CA GLY A 473 -41.93 6.52 18.70
C GLY A 473 -40.83 5.58 19.22
N VAL A 474 -39.78 5.31 18.44
CA VAL A 474 -38.62 4.52 18.91
C VAL A 474 -37.72 5.38 19.81
N SER A 475 -37.37 4.86 20.99
CA SER A 475 -36.45 5.51 21.93
C SER A 475 -35.09 4.82 22.05
N SER A 476 -34.98 3.57 21.59
CA SER A 476 -33.76 2.79 21.47
C SER A 476 -33.90 1.84 20.28
N VAL A 477 -32.89 1.80 19.42
CA VAL A 477 -32.81 0.86 18.30
C VAL A 477 -32.25 -0.46 18.82
N THR A 478 -33.04 -1.52 18.71
CA THR A 478 -32.69 -2.87 19.15
C THR A 478 -32.76 -3.89 18.00
N SER A 479 -33.34 -3.51 16.87
CA SER A 479 -33.43 -4.33 15.68
C SER A 479 -33.61 -3.48 14.41
N ALA A 480 -33.40 -4.10 13.24
CA ALA A 480 -33.72 -3.47 11.95
C ALA A 480 -35.21 -3.08 11.81
N ALA A 481 -36.11 -3.68 12.61
CA ALA A 481 -37.53 -3.33 12.61
C ALA A 481 -37.80 -1.93 13.19
N ASP A 482 -36.85 -1.33 13.91
CA ASP A 482 -36.95 0.01 14.48
C ASP A 482 -36.58 1.12 13.46
N ILE A 483 -36.14 0.75 12.26
CA ILE A 483 -35.65 1.65 11.20
C ILE A 483 -36.55 1.55 9.97
N ASN A 484 -36.78 2.70 9.31
CA ASN A 484 -37.28 2.78 7.95
C ASN A 484 -36.08 2.88 6.99
N PHE A 485 -35.75 1.80 6.27
CA PHE A 485 -34.74 1.79 5.19
C PHE A 485 -35.35 2.14 3.81
N SER A 486 -36.67 2.28 3.75
CA SER A 486 -37.41 2.68 2.55
C SER A 486 -38.57 3.61 2.93
N PRO A 487 -39.07 4.44 2.00
CA PRO A 487 -40.28 5.23 2.21
C PRO A 487 -41.50 4.36 2.56
N PRO A 488 -42.51 4.88 3.28
CA PRO A 488 -42.58 6.25 3.82
C PRO A 488 -41.74 6.41 5.09
N PHE A 489 -41.06 7.55 5.22
CA PHE A 489 -40.35 7.94 6.44
C PHE A 489 -41.27 8.83 7.30
N ASP A 490 -41.22 8.66 8.61
CA ASP A 490 -42.19 9.24 9.55
C ASP A 490 -41.55 10.07 10.68
N LEU A 491 -40.24 10.31 10.59
CA LEU A 491 -39.48 11.05 11.60
C LEU A 491 -38.38 11.92 10.97
N ALA A 492 -38.49 13.24 11.16
CA ALA A 492 -37.54 14.21 10.60
C ALA A 492 -36.28 14.47 11.46
N THR A 493 -36.13 13.81 12.60
CA THR A 493 -35.11 14.19 13.61
C THR A 493 -33.75 13.54 13.41
N ASN A 494 -33.64 12.61 12.47
CA ASN A 494 -32.44 11.83 12.25
C ASN A 494 -32.39 11.22 10.85
N VAL A 495 -31.18 10.79 10.47
CA VAL A 495 -30.93 9.87 9.36
C VAL A 495 -29.86 8.87 9.78
N LEU A 496 -29.82 7.72 9.12
CA LEU A 496 -28.75 6.73 9.22
C LEU A 496 -27.80 6.92 8.04
N ILE A 497 -26.50 6.96 8.31
CA ILE A 497 -25.45 6.92 7.29
C ILE A 497 -24.66 5.62 7.36
N ALA A 498 -24.28 5.08 6.20
CA ALA A 498 -23.47 3.87 6.05
C ALA A 498 -22.48 3.98 4.90
N SER A 499 -21.38 3.21 4.94
CA SER A 499 -20.39 3.19 3.84
C SER A 499 -20.93 2.58 2.55
N ASN A 500 -21.96 1.73 2.64
CA ASN A 500 -22.67 1.15 1.49
C ASN A 500 -24.07 1.76 1.38
N MET A 501 -24.42 2.30 0.20
CA MET A 501 -25.70 2.95 -0.07
C MET A 501 -26.94 2.04 0.01
N ASN A 502 -26.74 0.71 0.09
CA ASN A 502 -27.80 -0.29 0.23
C ASN A 502 -27.71 -1.03 1.58
N GLU A 503 -26.97 -0.51 2.56
CA GLU A 503 -26.85 -1.12 3.89
C GLU A 503 -28.20 -1.18 4.62
N THR A 504 -28.50 -2.34 5.22
CA THR A 504 -29.72 -2.58 6.01
C THR A 504 -29.41 -3.14 7.40
N ASP A 505 -28.15 -3.46 7.66
CA ASP A 505 -27.65 -3.80 8.98
C ASP A 505 -27.39 -2.52 9.79
N TYR A 506 -28.33 -2.18 10.67
CA TYR A 506 -28.25 -0.98 11.51
C TYR A 506 -27.00 -0.93 12.41
N THR A 507 -26.32 -2.06 12.66
CA THR A 507 -25.09 -2.11 13.46
C THR A 507 -23.88 -1.56 12.72
N LYS A 508 -23.98 -1.42 11.39
CA LYS A 508 -22.96 -0.82 10.51
C LYS A 508 -23.29 0.62 10.13
N CYS A 509 -24.29 1.21 10.79
CA CYS A 509 -24.74 2.57 10.52
C CYS A 509 -24.38 3.49 11.69
N VAL A 510 -24.18 4.77 11.37
CA VAL A 510 -24.13 5.84 12.36
C VAL A 510 -25.42 6.65 12.25
N ILE A 511 -26.09 6.87 13.38
CA ILE A 511 -27.30 7.70 13.40
C ILE A 511 -26.90 9.16 13.62
N VAL A 512 -27.23 10.02 12.67
CA VAL A 512 -26.96 11.47 12.71
C VAL A 512 -28.14 12.18 13.35
N ASN A 513 -27.89 12.99 14.39
CA ASN A 513 -28.89 13.89 14.93
C ASN A 513 -29.13 15.08 13.99
N LEU A 514 -30.38 15.37 13.66
CA LEU A 514 -30.78 16.56 12.91
C LEU A 514 -31.48 17.53 13.89
N PRO A 515 -30.85 18.63 14.36
CA PRO A 515 -31.45 19.52 15.36
C PRO A 515 -32.68 20.30 14.85
N ALA A 516 -33.56 20.73 15.76
CA ALA A 516 -34.79 21.44 15.35
C ALA A 516 -34.50 22.84 14.82
N GLY A 517 -35.15 23.22 13.71
CA GLY A 517 -35.04 24.55 13.12
C GLY A 517 -33.73 24.83 12.40
N THR A 518 -32.86 23.83 12.20
CA THR A 518 -31.57 24.02 11.52
C THR A 518 -31.63 23.65 10.03
N PRO A 519 -30.76 24.24 9.18
CA PRO A 519 -30.60 23.85 7.79
C PRO A 519 -30.38 22.35 7.59
N LEU A 520 -29.57 21.73 8.45
CA LEU A 520 -29.30 20.29 8.40
C LEU A 520 -30.61 19.49 8.49
N ARG A 521 -31.52 19.83 9.41
CA ARG A 521 -32.81 19.11 9.49
C ARG A 521 -33.69 19.38 8.29
N THR A 522 -33.88 20.64 7.90
CA THR A 522 -34.82 20.97 6.81
C THR A 522 -34.39 20.40 5.47
N GLN A 523 -33.08 20.29 5.22
CA GLN A 523 -32.53 19.85 3.93
C GLN A 523 -32.24 18.35 3.85
N VAL A 524 -31.85 17.69 4.95
CA VAL A 524 -31.38 16.30 4.90
C VAL A 524 -32.47 15.29 5.25
N ASN A 525 -33.45 15.66 6.09
CA ASN A 525 -34.38 14.67 6.63
C ASN A 525 -35.19 13.95 5.54
N LEU A 526 -35.36 12.63 5.69
CA LEU A 526 -36.02 11.79 4.69
C LEU A 526 -37.56 11.86 4.72
N MET A 527 -38.16 12.36 5.81
CA MET A 527 -39.62 12.54 5.91
C MET A 527 -40.11 13.58 4.90
N ASP A 528 -39.43 14.73 4.83
CA ASP A 528 -39.75 15.82 3.93
C ASP A 528 -38.99 15.70 2.59
N ASN A 529 -37.79 15.09 2.59
CA ASN A 529 -36.92 14.95 1.43
C ASN A 529 -36.58 13.47 1.11
N PRO A 530 -37.57 12.62 0.77
CA PRO A 530 -37.34 11.18 0.56
C PRO A 530 -36.38 10.87 -0.59
N THR A 531 -36.17 11.80 -1.53
CA THR A 531 -35.21 11.69 -2.64
C THR A 531 -33.74 11.79 -2.18
N ASN A 532 -33.48 12.15 -0.93
CA ASN A 532 -32.13 12.13 -0.37
C ASN A 532 -31.66 10.73 0.03
N LEU A 533 -32.54 9.73 0.00
CA LEU A 533 -32.13 8.34 0.21
C LEU A 533 -31.04 7.97 -0.80
N LYS A 534 -29.99 7.32 -0.31
CA LYS A 534 -28.78 6.88 -1.02
C LYS A 534 -27.83 7.98 -1.46
N LYS A 535 -28.08 9.24 -1.12
CA LYS A 535 -27.14 10.33 -1.36
C LYS A 535 -26.01 10.32 -0.33
N LEU A 536 -24.81 10.72 -0.74
CA LEU A 536 -23.67 10.91 0.16
C LEU A 536 -23.89 12.15 1.05
N LEU A 537 -23.67 12.00 2.34
CA LEU A 537 -23.70 13.07 3.34
C LEU A 537 -22.37 13.12 4.08
N LYS A 538 -21.72 14.29 4.07
CA LYS A 538 -20.68 14.65 5.04
C LYS A 538 -21.31 15.51 6.11
N VAL A 539 -21.06 15.26 7.39
CA VAL A 539 -21.66 16.02 8.49
C VAL A 539 -20.77 16.01 9.72
N THR A 540 -20.67 17.13 10.42
CA THR A 540 -19.91 17.25 11.68
C THR A 540 -20.78 17.10 12.92
N GLY A 541 -20.19 16.56 13.99
CA GLY A 541 -20.80 16.42 15.30
C GLY A 541 -19.87 15.73 16.29
N VAL A 542 -20.44 15.15 17.34
CA VAL A 542 -19.74 14.45 18.42
C VAL A 542 -20.09 12.96 18.40
N LEU A 543 -19.07 12.10 18.36
CA LEU A 543 -19.20 10.65 18.31
C LEU A 543 -19.56 10.07 19.68
N ARG A 544 -20.86 9.83 19.86
CA ARG A 544 -21.42 9.24 21.07
C ARG A 544 -22.77 8.60 20.78
N THR A 545 -23.17 7.68 21.64
CA THR A 545 -24.37 6.87 21.44
C THR A 545 -25.64 7.71 21.20
N TYR A 546 -26.37 7.40 20.12
CA TYR A 546 -27.68 7.98 19.75
C TYR A 546 -28.67 6.83 19.52
N PHE A 547 -29.85 6.89 20.16
CA PHE A 547 -30.81 5.76 20.23
C PHE A 547 -30.21 4.40 20.68
N GLY A 548 -29.17 4.40 21.51
CA GLY A 548 -28.57 3.15 22.02
C GLY A 548 -27.57 2.47 21.06
N VAL A 549 -27.28 3.08 19.91
CA VAL A 549 -26.27 2.60 18.93
C VAL A 549 -25.29 3.72 18.57
N ALA A 550 -24.35 3.45 17.65
CA ALA A 550 -23.39 4.44 17.18
C ALA A 550 -24.09 5.70 16.65
N GLY A 551 -23.65 6.86 17.14
CA GLY A 551 -24.28 8.14 16.83
C GLY A 551 -23.28 9.25 16.54
N LEU A 552 -23.72 10.18 15.70
CA LEU A 552 -23.13 11.51 15.56
C LEU A 552 -24.14 12.49 16.19
N ARG A 553 -23.93 12.77 17.47
CA ARG A 553 -24.77 13.67 18.27
C ARG A 553 -24.26 15.11 18.19
N ASP A 554 -25.06 16.05 18.68
CA ASP A 554 -24.68 17.46 18.88
C ASP A 554 -24.15 18.15 17.61
N ALA A 555 -24.61 17.71 16.44
CA ALA A 555 -24.35 18.43 15.20
C ALA A 555 -24.88 19.87 15.35
N PRO A 556 -24.09 20.93 15.08
CA PRO A 556 -24.57 22.30 15.21
C PRO A 556 -25.65 22.62 14.14
N GLY A 557 -25.61 21.89 13.02
CA GLY A 557 -26.67 21.80 12.02
C GLY A 557 -26.81 23.03 11.11
N GLN A 558 -25.89 23.98 11.19
CA GLN A 558 -25.82 25.13 10.29
C GLN A 558 -25.33 24.68 8.92
N ALA A 559 -25.44 25.57 7.93
CA ALA A 559 -25.21 25.21 6.53
C ALA A 559 -23.74 24.84 6.21
N GLY A 560 -22.78 25.29 7.03
CA GLY A 560 -21.37 24.89 6.95
C GLY A 560 -21.02 23.62 7.74
N ASP A 561 -21.99 22.96 8.38
CA ASP A 561 -21.77 21.77 9.23
C ASP A 561 -22.08 20.46 8.49
N PHE A 562 -22.50 20.53 7.22
CA PHE A 562 -22.78 19.37 6.39
C PHE A 562 -22.66 19.66 4.89
N VAL A 563 -22.42 18.60 4.11
CA VAL A 563 -22.41 18.62 2.64
C VAL A 563 -23.23 17.42 2.16
N LEU A 564 -24.30 17.67 1.40
CA LEU A 564 -25.12 16.62 0.78
C LEU A 564 -24.88 16.58 -0.74
N GLU A 565 -24.71 15.38 -1.27
CA GLU A 565 -24.65 15.12 -2.71
C GLU A 565 -25.86 15.74 -3.43
N GLY A 566 -25.63 16.36 -4.58
CA GLY A 566 -26.71 16.99 -5.36
C GLY A 566 -27.27 18.29 -4.77
N GLY A 567 -26.53 18.96 -3.86
CA GLY A 567 -26.76 20.38 -3.57
C GLY A 567 -27.73 20.68 -2.43
N GLY A 568 -27.80 19.83 -1.40
CA GLY A 568 -28.49 20.14 -0.14
C GLY A 568 -27.49 20.42 0.97
N GLY A 569 -26.70 21.48 0.83
CA GLY A 569 -25.71 21.94 1.80
C GLY A 569 -25.30 23.34 1.36
N GLY A 570 -26.18 24.31 1.59
CA GLY A 570 -25.99 25.69 1.14
C GLY A 570 -24.85 26.38 1.87
N GLY A 571 -23.63 26.19 1.39
CA GLY A 571 -22.42 26.81 1.94
C GLY A 571 -21.16 26.17 1.38
N GLY A 572 -21.09 25.98 0.05
CA GLY A 572 -19.90 25.42 -0.61
C GLY A 572 -18.69 26.33 -0.41
N THR A 573 -17.65 25.77 0.21
CA THR A 573 -16.32 26.37 0.38
C THR A 573 -15.70 26.68 -0.97
N GLY A 574 -15.43 27.96 -1.19
CA GLY A 574 -14.47 28.44 -2.18
C GLY A 574 -13.77 29.66 -1.60
N SER A 575 -12.46 29.77 -1.73
CA SER A 575 -11.65 30.92 -1.30
C SER A 575 -11.78 32.12 -2.24
N GLY A 576 -12.45 31.97 -3.38
CA GLY A 576 -12.60 33.00 -4.40
C GLY A 576 -11.36 33.15 -5.27
N THR A 577 -10.47 32.16 -5.27
CA THR A 577 -9.29 32.10 -6.14
C THR A 577 -9.63 31.35 -7.43
N MET A 578 -8.80 31.46 -8.48
CA MET A 578 -9.06 30.77 -9.75
C MET A 578 -9.13 29.25 -9.59
N ALA A 579 -8.26 28.69 -8.74
CA ALA A 579 -8.17 27.26 -8.45
C ALA A 579 -9.29 26.78 -7.52
N ASP A 580 -9.85 27.68 -6.73
CA ASP A 580 -10.89 27.40 -5.73
C ASP A 580 -11.95 28.54 -5.73
N PRO A 581 -12.77 28.60 -6.80
CA PRO A 581 -13.73 29.67 -7.01
C PRO A 581 -14.93 29.55 -6.06
N TYR A 582 -15.59 30.67 -5.79
CA TYR A 582 -16.90 30.65 -5.14
C TYR A 582 -17.92 29.88 -5.99
N THR A 583 -18.78 29.12 -5.33
CA THR A 583 -20.05 28.66 -5.91
C THR A 583 -20.96 29.86 -6.19
N VAL A 584 -21.99 29.68 -7.02
CA VAL A 584 -22.97 30.74 -7.28
C VAL A 584 -23.70 31.11 -5.99
N ALA A 585 -24.10 30.12 -5.17
CA ALA A 585 -24.68 30.37 -3.86
C ALA A 585 -23.79 31.24 -2.95
N LEU A 586 -22.50 30.92 -2.81
CA LEU A 586 -21.58 31.70 -1.98
C LEU A 586 -21.31 33.09 -2.56
N ALA A 587 -21.28 33.21 -3.89
CA ALA A 587 -21.17 34.49 -4.56
C ALA A 587 -22.38 35.40 -4.30
N ILE A 588 -23.59 34.83 -4.12
CA ILE A 588 -24.81 35.55 -3.73
C ILE A 588 -24.72 36.05 -2.28
N GLU A 589 -24.22 35.22 -1.35
CA GLU A 589 -24.04 35.61 0.05
C GLU A 589 -23.05 36.77 0.23
N LYS A 590 -22.02 36.83 -0.63
CA LYS A 590 -20.96 37.85 -0.57
C LYS A 590 -21.28 39.14 -1.34
N GLN A 591 -22.48 39.25 -1.95
CA GLN A 591 -22.86 40.43 -2.70
C GLN A 591 -22.85 41.68 -1.83
N ASN A 592 -22.25 42.76 -2.36
CA ASN A 592 -22.24 44.08 -1.72
C ASN A 592 -21.59 44.13 -0.32
N ALA A 593 -20.69 43.19 -0.02
CA ALA A 593 -19.81 43.31 1.14
C ALA A 593 -19.06 44.65 1.14
N THR A 594 -18.67 45.13 2.32
CA THR A 594 -17.90 46.38 2.48
C THR A 594 -16.56 46.07 3.16
N PRO A 595 -15.41 46.21 2.46
CA PRO A 595 -15.27 46.55 1.04
C PRO A 595 -15.84 45.45 0.12
N TYR A 596 -16.13 45.78 -1.14
CA TYR A 596 -16.60 44.79 -2.11
C TYR A 596 -15.61 43.65 -2.24
N VAL A 597 -16.14 42.42 -2.34
CA VAL A 597 -15.32 41.22 -2.57
C VAL A 597 -15.03 41.10 -4.06
N VAL A 598 -13.74 40.93 -4.38
CA VAL A 598 -13.29 40.50 -5.71
C VAL A 598 -12.95 39.02 -5.60
N GLY A 599 -13.44 38.21 -6.54
CA GLY A 599 -13.15 36.78 -6.54
C GLY A 599 -13.67 36.07 -7.78
N TRP A 600 -13.19 34.84 -7.93
CA TRP A 600 -13.60 33.92 -8.98
C TRP A 600 -14.91 33.23 -8.60
N VAL A 601 -15.80 33.06 -9.57
CA VAL A 601 -17.08 32.35 -9.43
C VAL A 601 -17.20 31.34 -10.56
N LYS A 602 -17.53 30.08 -10.22
CA LYS A 602 -17.78 29.02 -11.19
C LYS A 602 -19.25 28.61 -11.18
N GLY A 603 -19.86 28.58 -12.36
CA GLY A 603 -21.26 28.16 -12.52
C GLY A 603 -21.59 27.79 -13.97
N TYR A 604 -22.73 27.13 -14.17
CA TYR A 604 -23.27 26.82 -15.49
C TYR A 604 -23.99 28.02 -16.10
N ILE A 605 -23.75 28.30 -17.37
CA ILE A 605 -24.43 29.35 -18.13
C ILE A 605 -25.86 28.88 -18.43
N VAL A 606 -26.83 29.33 -17.64
CA VAL A 606 -28.24 28.91 -17.74
C VAL A 606 -29.09 29.83 -18.61
N GLY A 607 -28.60 31.02 -18.97
CA GLY A 607 -29.31 31.94 -19.83
C GLY A 607 -28.61 33.29 -20.07
N SER A 608 -29.36 34.24 -20.64
CA SER A 608 -28.93 35.65 -20.80
C SER A 608 -30.11 36.58 -20.52
N VAL A 609 -29.87 37.75 -19.94
CA VAL A 609 -30.91 38.77 -19.70
C VAL A 609 -31.51 39.25 -21.04
N VAL A 610 -32.84 39.41 -21.08
CA VAL A 610 -33.57 39.92 -22.25
C VAL A 610 -33.08 41.33 -22.62
N ALA A 611 -32.95 41.63 -23.92
CA ALA A 611 -32.46 42.93 -24.37
C ALA A 611 -33.44 44.05 -23.98
N GLY A 612 -32.92 45.13 -23.39
CA GLY A 612 -33.72 46.26 -22.90
C GLY A 612 -34.16 46.19 -21.44
N THR A 613 -33.98 45.04 -20.77
CA THR A 613 -34.23 44.90 -19.33
C THR A 613 -33.25 45.75 -18.54
N SER A 614 -33.74 46.59 -17.63
CA SER A 614 -32.93 47.40 -16.71
C SER A 614 -32.88 46.84 -15.28
N THR A 615 -33.88 46.05 -14.89
CA THR A 615 -33.96 45.39 -13.58
C THR A 615 -34.69 44.06 -13.74
N ILE A 616 -34.16 42.99 -13.16
CA ILE A 616 -34.76 41.66 -13.17
C ILE A 616 -35.74 41.57 -12.00
N THR A 617 -37.01 41.34 -12.32
CA THR A 617 -38.11 41.23 -11.35
C THR A 617 -38.88 39.91 -11.49
N SER A 618 -38.60 39.14 -12.54
CA SER A 618 -39.28 37.89 -12.86
C SER A 618 -38.39 36.97 -13.71
N PRO A 619 -38.66 35.64 -13.74
CA PRO A 619 -37.98 34.74 -14.66
C PRO A 619 -38.15 35.12 -16.14
N SER A 620 -39.21 35.85 -16.53
CA SER A 620 -39.40 36.31 -17.92
C SER A 620 -38.43 37.40 -18.37
N ASP A 621 -37.70 38.02 -17.43
CA ASP A 621 -36.66 39.01 -17.75
C ASP A 621 -35.34 38.36 -18.22
N ILE A 622 -35.27 37.02 -18.21
CA ILE A 622 -34.13 36.19 -18.64
C ILE A 622 -34.56 35.22 -19.75
N HIS A 623 -33.78 35.14 -20.83
CA HIS A 623 -33.84 34.04 -21.78
C HIS A 623 -33.12 32.82 -21.20
N TRP A 624 -33.88 31.86 -20.68
CA TRP A 624 -33.38 30.55 -20.22
C TRP A 624 -33.07 29.59 -21.37
N THR A 625 -33.62 29.87 -22.56
CA THR A 625 -33.40 29.12 -23.80
C THR A 625 -33.28 30.10 -24.97
N GLY A 626 -32.60 29.68 -26.04
CA GLY A 626 -32.47 30.50 -27.24
C GLY A 626 -33.80 30.75 -27.98
N PRO A 627 -33.84 31.70 -28.93
CA PRO A 627 -32.73 32.59 -29.32
C PRO A 627 -32.45 33.67 -28.27
N PHE A 628 -31.17 33.88 -27.98
CA PHE A 628 -30.71 34.88 -27.01
C PHE A 628 -30.58 36.25 -27.69
N THR A 629 -30.86 37.33 -26.96
CA THR A 629 -30.92 38.70 -27.53
C THR A 629 -29.84 39.65 -27.00
N SER A 630 -29.04 39.23 -26.01
CA SER A 630 -28.04 40.08 -25.36
C SER A 630 -26.65 39.46 -25.41
N ALA A 631 -25.68 40.23 -25.92
CA ALA A 631 -24.25 39.88 -25.85
C ALA A 631 -23.55 40.49 -24.62
N THR A 632 -24.26 41.17 -23.72
CA THR A 632 -23.65 41.98 -22.65
C THR A 632 -23.49 41.25 -21.31
N ASN A 633 -24.11 40.08 -21.19
CA ASN A 633 -24.16 39.32 -19.95
C ASN A 633 -24.44 37.84 -20.22
N VAL A 634 -24.16 37.02 -19.21
CA VAL A 634 -24.69 35.67 -19.06
C VAL A 634 -25.20 35.49 -17.63
N VAL A 635 -26.17 34.60 -17.47
CA VAL A 635 -26.72 34.18 -16.18
C VAL A 635 -26.08 32.86 -15.81
N ILE A 636 -25.45 32.79 -14.62
CA ILE A 636 -24.83 31.57 -14.11
C ILE A 636 -25.54 31.03 -12.87
N ALA A 637 -25.59 29.71 -12.74
CA ALA A 637 -26.15 28.99 -11.59
C ALA A 637 -25.31 27.76 -11.23
N ASP A 638 -25.48 27.24 -10.01
CA ASP A 638 -24.78 26.02 -9.57
C ASP A 638 -25.29 24.76 -10.30
N THR A 639 -26.48 24.79 -10.89
CA THR A 639 -27.05 23.68 -11.67
C THR A 639 -27.48 24.11 -13.07
N LYS A 640 -27.40 23.20 -14.04
CA LYS A 640 -27.78 23.44 -15.45
C LYS A 640 -29.27 23.75 -15.65
N THR A 641 -30.12 23.34 -14.71
CA THR A 641 -31.59 23.44 -14.84
C THR A 641 -32.19 24.57 -14.02
N GLU A 642 -31.37 25.41 -13.39
CA GLU A 642 -31.86 26.50 -12.54
C GLU A 642 -32.58 27.56 -13.38
N THR A 643 -33.78 27.94 -12.94
CA THR A 643 -34.62 28.98 -13.55
C THR A 643 -35.16 29.97 -12.52
N ASP A 644 -34.86 29.76 -11.24
CA ASP A 644 -35.07 30.73 -10.18
C ASP A 644 -33.96 31.78 -10.24
N TYR A 645 -34.28 32.94 -10.82
CA TYR A 645 -33.33 34.04 -10.98
C TYR A 645 -32.74 34.55 -9.66
N THR A 646 -33.37 34.26 -8.51
CA THR A 646 -32.84 34.63 -7.19
C THR A 646 -31.67 33.75 -6.72
N LYS A 647 -31.48 32.60 -7.38
CA LYS A 647 -30.35 31.67 -7.15
C LYS A 647 -29.26 31.79 -8.21
N CYS A 648 -29.33 32.82 -9.05
CA CYS A 648 -28.39 33.06 -10.13
C CYS A 648 -27.51 34.28 -9.85
N VAL A 649 -26.34 34.31 -10.49
CA VAL A 649 -25.48 35.49 -10.56
C VAL A 649 -25.41 35.98 -12.01
N ILE A 650 -25.54 37.29 -12.20
CA ILE A 650 -25.40 37.90 -13.53
C ILE A 650 -23.96 38.33 -13.75
N VAL A 651 -23.30 37.72 -14.74
CA VAL A 651 -21.91 38.05 -15.11
C VAL A 651 -21.91 39.16 -16.15
N ASN A 652 -21.21 40.26 -15.87
CA ASN A 652 -21.01 41.34 -16.83
C ASN A 652 -19.96 40.96 -17.88
N LEU A 653 -20.27 41.14 -19.18
CA LEU A 653 -19.35 40.90 -20.29
C LEU A 653 -18.97 42.25 -20.95
N PRO A 654 -17.80 42.85 -20.63
CA PRO A 654 -17.44 44.17 -21.11
C PRO A 654 -17.21 44.23 -22.62
N ALA A 655 -17.57 45.34 -23.27
CA ALA A 655 -17.40 45.53 -24.72
C ALA A 655 -15.93 45.42 -25.16
N GLY A 656 -15.68 44.71 -26.27
CA GLY A 656 -14.35 44.57 -26.85
C GLY A 656 -13.41 43.59 -26.13
N THR A 657 -13.88 42.88 -25.11
CA THR A 657 -13.07 41.92 -24.34
C THR A 657 -13.14 40.50 -24.87
N ALA A 658 -12.12 39.69 -24.58
CA ALA A 658 -12.12 38.26 -24.92
C ALA A 658 -13.29 37.53 -24.25
N LEU A 659 -13.57 37.86 -22.98
CA LEU A 659 -14.70 37.33 -22.22
C LEU A 659 -16.03 37.54 -22.96
N ARG A 660 -16.30 38.74 -23.47
CA ARG A 660 -17.53 39.00 -24.22
C ARG A 660 -17.57 38.24 -25.53
N THR A 661 -16.51 38.31 -26.33
CA THR A 661 -16.47 37.68 -27.66
C THR A 661 -16.62 36.16 -27.57
N GLN A 662 -16.10 35.52 -26.52
CA GLN A 662 -16.07 34.06 -26.41
C GLN A 662 -17.22 33.45 -25.60
N VAL A 663 -17.78 34.15 -24.60
CA VAL A 663 -18.75 33.56 -23.66
C VAL A 663 -20.21 33.86 -24.02
N ASN A 664 -20.49 35.01 -24.62
CA ASN A 664 -21.88 35.49 -24.76
C ASN A 664 -22.77 34.54 -25.59
N LEU A 665 -24.04 34.38 -25.19
CA LEU A 665 -24.96 33.43 -25.82
C LEU A 665 -25.61 33.93 -27.13
N LEU A 666 -25.59 35.24 -27.40
CA LEU A 666 -26.10 35.80 -28.66
C LEU A 666 -25.24 35.33 -29.84
N ASP A 667 -23.92 35.51 -29.72
CA ASP A 667 -22.96 35.16 -30.77
C ASP A 667 -22.48 33.70 -30.64
N ASN A 668 -22.48 33.14 -29.41
CA ASN A 668 -22.03 31.78 -29.11
C ASN A 668 -23.13 30.95 -28.40
N PRO A 669 -24.28 30.68 -29.05
CA PRO A 669 -25.39 29.95 -28.42
C PRO A 669 -25.02 28.55 -27.94
N GLY A 670 -23.98 27.94 -28.51
CA GLY A 670 -23.44 26.65 -28.08
C GLY A 670 -22.79 26.66 -26.69
N ASN A 671 -22.61 27.81 -26.06
CA ASN A 671 -22.15 27.92 -24.68
C ASN A 671 -23.30 27.76 -23.66
N HIS A 672 -24.54 27.65 -24.12
CA HIS A 672 -25.64 27.39 -23.20
C HIS A 672 -25.43 26.05 -22.47
N LEU A 673 -25.68 26.06 -21.16
CA LEU A 673 -25.46 24.95 -20.22
C LEU A 673 -24.01 24.53 -20.00
N LYS A 674 -23.05 25.26 -20.56
CA LYS A 674 -21.64 25.08 -20.29
C LYS A 674 -21.23 25.75 -18.98
N TRP A 675 -20.24 25.22 -18.28
CA TRP A 675 -19.67 25.91 -17.13
C TRP A 675 -18.73 27.04 -17.57
N VAL A 676 -18.71 28.11 -16.78
CA VAL A 676 -17.75 29.21 -16.87
C VAL A 676 -17.20 29.46 -15.47
N ASN A 677 -15.90 29.70 -15.37
CA ASN A 677 -15.19 30.15 -14.17
C ASN A 677 -14.65 31.55 -14.48
N VAL A 678 -15.08 32.59 -13.76
CA VAL A 678 -14.79 33.98 -14.13
C VAL A 678 -14.54 34.83 -12.90
N THR A 679 -13.59 35.76 -12.98
CA THR A 679 -13.30 36.71 -11.90
C THR A 679 -14.00 38.05 -12.08
N GLY A 680 -14.37 38.68 -10.96
CA GLY A 680 -14.95 40.01 -10.92
C GLY A 680 -15.28 40.47 -9.51
N THR A 681 -15.99 41.58 -9.41
CA THR A 681 -16.44 42.19 -8.16
C THR A 681 -17.88 41.78 -7.86
N LEU A 682 -18.12 41.22 -6.67
CA LEU A 682 -19.44 40.78 -6.20
C LEU A 682 -20.27 41.98 -5.73
N ARG A 683 -21.14 42.47 -6.61
CA ARG A 683 -22.05 43.59 -6.35
C ARG A 683 -23.28 43.54 -7.24
N THR A 684 -24.36 44.17 -6.78
CA THR A 684 -25.65 44.16 -7.47
C THR A 684 -25.54 44.54 -8.95
N TYR A 685 -26.15 43.73 -9.82
CA TYR A 685 -26.28 43.97 -11.25
C TYR A 685 -27.69 43.58 -11.73
N PHE A 686 -28.34 44.47 -12.49
CA PHE A 686 -29.77 44.35 -12.84
C PHE A 686 -30.71 44.17 -11.63
N GLY A 687 -30.35 44.70 -10.46
CA GLY A 687 -31.16 44.60 -9.24
C GLY A 687 -31.04 43.28 -8.47
N ILE A 688 -30.24 42.32 -8.94
CA ILE A 688 -29.96 41.05 -8.25
C ILE A 688 -28.45 40.81 -8.11
N ALA A 689 -28.05 39.64 -7.62
CA ALA A 689 -26.65 39.28 -7.45
C ALA A 689 -25.87 39.37 -8.78
N GLY A 690 -24.72 40.05 -8.74
CA GLY A 690 -23.90 40.30 -9.92
C GLY A 690 -22.43 40.01 -9.69
N LEU A 691 -21.77 39.58 -10.76
CA LEU A 691 -20.32 39.60 -10.90
C LEU A 691 -19.97 40.69 -11.92
N ARG A 692 -19.64 41.87 -11.39
CA ARG A 692 -19.37 43.08 -12.16
C ARG A 692 -17.88 43.33 -12.32
N ASP A 693 -17.54 44.27 -13.21
CA ASP A 693 -16.17 44.77 -13.38
C ASP A 693 -15.12 43.67 -13.65
N ALA A 694 -15.54 42.58 -14.30
CA ALA A 694 -14.62 41.57 -14.80
C ALA A 694 -13.64 42.23 -15.79
N PRO A 695 -12.31 42.07 -15.64
CA PRO A 695 -11.36 42.73 -16.56
C PRO A 695 -11.47 42.18 -18.00
N GLY A 696 -11.88 40.92 -18.14
CA GLY A 696 -12.35 40.33 -19.40
C GLY A 696 -11.24 39.87 -20.36
N THR A 697 -9.98 39.84 -19.92
CA THR A 697 -8.88 39.25 -20.69
C THR A 697 -8.97 37.72 -20.69
N ALA A 698 -8.21 37.05 -21.57
CA ALA A 698 -8.24 35.58 -21.66
C ALA A 698 -7.77 34.86 -20.38
N SER A 699 -7.07 35.55 -19.47
CA SER A 699 -6.66 35.01 -18.17
C SER A 699 -7.68 35.24 -17.05
N ASP A 700 -8.76 36.00 -17.31
CA ASP A 700 -9.77 36.37 -16.31
C ASP A 700 -11.00 35.46 -16.32
N PHE A 701 -11.02 34.47 -17.22
CA PHE A 701 -12.06 33.47 -17.29
C PHE A 701 -11.55 32.16 -17.89
N GLN A 702 -12.26 31.09 -17.57
CA GLN A 702 -12.17 29.79 -18.21
C GLN A 702 -13.59 29.40 -18.61
N LEU A 703 -13.76 28.94 -19.83
CA LEU A 703 -15.02 28.44 -20.35
C LEU A 703 -14.86 26.96 -20.64
N GLU A 704 -15.90 26.17 -20.41
CA GLU A 704 -15.95 24.78 -20.88
C GLU A 704 -15.69 24.77 -22.40
N THR A 705 -14.50 24.32 -22.80
CA THR A 705 -14.22 24.08 -24.21
C THR A 705 -15.12 22.92 -24.64
N SER A 706 -15.66 22.99 -25.86
CA SER A 706 -16.49 21.92 -26.43
C SER A 706 -15.65 20.64 -26.55
N GLY A 707 -15.66 19.85 -25.49
CA GLY A 707 -14.81 18.67 -25.33
C GLY A 707 -14.75 18.23 -23.87
N GLY A 708 -15.88 18.11 -23.17
CA GLY A 708 -15.83 17.76 -21.74
C GLY A 708 -17.15 17.65 -21.01
N GLY A 709 -18.13 16.91 -21.53
CA GLY A 709 -19.33 16.59 -20.74
C GLY A 709 -20.11 15.40 -21.27
N GLY A 710 -20.27 14.38 -20.43
CA GLY A 710 -21.42 13.46 -20.51
C GLY A 710 -21.17 11.99 -20.12
N GLY A 711 -19.92 11.53 -20.14
CA GLY A 711 -19.54 10.18 -19.72
C GLY A 711 -18.27 10.25 -18.89
N ASP A 712 -18.14 9.36 -17.90
CA ASP A 712 -16.88 9.17 -17.19
C ASP A 712 -15.79 8.85 -18.20
N ALA A 713 -14.60 9.43 -18.03
CA ALA A 713 -13.50 9.15 -18.94
C ALA A 713 -13.10 7.67 -18.83
N ILE A 714 -13.27 6.93 -19.93
CA ILE A 714 -12.86 5.53 -20.06
C ILE A 714 -11.33 5.44 -20.13
N PHE A 715 -10.69 6.43 -20.76
CA PHE A 715 -9.24 6.54 -20.86
C PHE A 715 -8.85 8.02 -20.93
N THR A 716 -7.75 8.39 -20.28
CA THR A 716 -7.18 9.74 -20.39
C THR A 716 -5.66 9.69 -20.33
N GLU A 717 -5.01 10.42 -21.23
CA GLU A 717 -3.57 10.67 -21.24
C GLU A 717 -3.36 12.18 -21.41
N VAL A 718 -2.44 12.75 -20.64
CA VAL A 718 -2.13 14.20 -20.63
C VAL A 718 -0.65 14.50 -20.90
N PHE A 719 0.16 13.47 -21.16
CA PHE A 719 1.58 13.58 -21.53
C PHE A 719 2.39 14.52 -20.63
N ALA A 720 2.11 14.55 -19.32
CA ALA A 720 2.59 15.60 -18.42
C ALA A 720 4.13 15.67 -18.34
N THR A 721 4.82 14.52 -18.36
CA THR A 721 6.28 14.45 -18.23
C THR A 721 6.96 13.41 -19.14
N THR A 722 6.19 12.53 -19.78
CA THR A 722 6.67 11.49 -20.70
C THR A 722 5.62 11.22 -21.79
N LEU A 723 5.85 10.24 -22.67
CA LEU A 723 4.81 9.71 -23.57
C LEU A 723 3.69 8.95 -22.82
N GLY A 724 3.76 8.89 -21.49
CA GLY A 724 2.76 8.27 -20.64
C GLY A 724 2.66 6.76 -20.88
N THR A 725 1.44 6.27 -21.08
CA THR A 725 1.21 4.84 -21.39
C THR A 725 1.28 4.52 -22.88
N PHE A 726 1.47 5.52 -23.75
CA PHE A 726 1.58 5.30 -25.19
C PHE A 726 2.94 4.71 -25.55
N SER A 727 2.93 3.80 -26.52
CA SER A 727 4.13 3.19 -27.10
C SER A 727 4.46 3.84 -28.44
N ALA A 728 5.71 4.30 -28.59
CA ALA A 728 6.23 4.77 -29.86
C ALA A 728 6.77 3.59 -30.68
N PHE A 729 6.39 3.49 -31.95
CA PHE A 729 6.90 2.51 -32.90
C PHE A 729 7.40 3.22 -34.16
N SER A 730 8.68 3.07 -34.46
CA SER A 730 9.29 3.63 -35.67
C SER A 730 9.35 2.58 -36.77
N VAL A 731 8.73 2.86 -37.91
CA VAL A 731 8.70 1.98 -39.09
C VAL A 731 9.75 2.40 -40.11
N GLU A 732 9.89 3.71 -40.31
CA GLU A 732 10.90 4.32 -41.18
C GLU A 732 11.41 5.62 -40.54
N GLY A 733 12.70 5.91 -40.68
CA GLY A 733 13.33 7.14 -40.21
C GLY A 733 14.10 6.97 -38.89
N ALA A 734 14.87 8.00 -38.53
CA ALA A 734 15.68 8.01 -37.30
C ALA A 734 15.04 8.87 -36.19
N GLN A 735 14.14 9.78 -36.58
CA GLN A 735 13.32 10.56 -35.67
C GLN A 735 12.20 9.66 -35.14
N VAL A 736 11.83 9.86 -33.89
CA VAL A 736 10.79 9.08 -33.20
C VAL A 736 9.95 10.01 -32.36
N TRP A 737 8.72 9.59 -32.03
CA TRP A 737 7.90 10.30 -31.05
C TRP A 737 8.66 10.44 -29.73
N ASN A 738 8.68 11.65 -29.19
CA ASN A 738 9.33 11.96 -27.92
C ASN A 738 8.48 12.91 -27.09
N TRP A 739 8.83 13.08 -25.82
CA TRP A 739 8.14 14.05 -24.96
C TRP A 739 8.72 15.45 -25.13
N ALA A 740 7.85 16.47 -25.08
CA ALA A 740 8.21 17.87 -25.01
C ALA A 740 7.33 18.63 -24.01
N ASN A 741 7.81 19.76 -23.50
CA ASN A 741 7.11 20.55 -22.49
C ASN A 741 6.33 21.73 -23.11
N PHE A 742 5.30 21.41 -23.89
CA PHE A 742 4.36 22.39 -24.42
C PHE A 742 2.95 22.06 -23.91
N ASP A 743 2.13 23.09 -23.62
CA ASP A 743 0.76 22.93 -23.10
C ASP A 743 0.66 22.11 -21.78
N GLY A 744 1.72 22.12 -20.96
CA GLY A 744 1.80 21.32 -19.73
C GLY A 744 2.39 19.92 -19.91
N GLY A 745 2.81 19.58 -21.13
CA GLY A 745 3.41 18.30 -21.52
C GLY A 745 2.73 17.74 -22.78
N CYS A 746 3.51 17.28 -23.75
CA CYS A 746 2.99 16.73 -25.00
C CYS A 746 3.89 15.66 -25.61
N ALA A 747 3.29 14.76 -26.39
CA ALA A 747 4.01 13.93 -27.35
C ALA A 747 4.30 14.76 -28.60
N LEU A 748 5.57 14.83 -29.01
CA LEU A 748 6.06 15.58 -30.16
C LEU A 748 6.62 14.61 -31.20
N MET A 749 6.36 14.89 -32.47
CA MET A 749 7.05 14.25 -33.59
C MET A 749 7.39 15.25 -34.68
N SER A 750 8.61 15.16 -35.21
CA SER A 750 9.04 15.92 -36.37
C SER A 750 10.10 15.17 -37.16
N GLY A 751 9.89 15.04 -38.46
CA GLY A 751 10.91 14.57 -39.41
C GLY A 751 11.88 15.68 -39.84
N PHE A 752 11.79 16.88 -39.26
CA PHE A 752 12.70 17.97 -39.51
C PHE A 752 13.79 18.03 -38.44
N VAL A 753 15.05 17.91 -38.86
CA VAL A 753 16.22 18.18 -38.02
C VAL A 753 17.04 19.23 -38.73
N ASN A 754 16.99 20.45 -38.20
CA ASN A 754 17.54 21.64 -38.84
C ASN A 754 18.93 21.39 -39.47
N PRO A 755 19.12 21.63 -40.78
CA PRO A 755 18.17 22.18 -41.76
C PRO A 755 17.44 21.14 -42.63
N ASN A 756 17.59 19.85 -42.34
CA ASN A 756 17.19 18.75 -43.22
C ASN A 756 15.82 18.17 -42.87
N ARG A 757 15.14 17.61 -43.88
CA ARG A 757 13.89 16.85 -43.75
C ARG A 757 14.16 15.38 -44.07
N PHE A 758 13.55 14.49 -43.29
CA PHE A 758 13.76 13.05 -43.40
C PHE A 758 12.45 12.32 -43.72
N PRO A 759 12.49 11.27 -44.56
CA PRO A 759 11.41 10.32 -44.65
C PRO A 759 11.17 9.63 -43.31
N ASN A 760 9.93 9.62 -42.86
CA ASN A 760 9.51 8.98 -41.62
C ASN A 760 8.17 8.28 -41.78
N GLU A 761 8.02 7.19 -41.05
CA GLU A 761 6.72 6.64 -40.66
C GLU A 761 6.81 6.21 -39.19
N ASP A 762 6.16 6.96 -38.33
CA ASP A 762 6.25 6.80 -36.88
C ASP A 762 4.87 6.81 -36.25
N TRP A 763 4.63 5.85 -35.37
CA TRP A 763 3.35 5.64 -34.71
C TRP A 763 3.49 5.86 -33.22
N LEU A 764 2.53 6.58 -32.64
CA LEU A 764 2.34 6.67 -31.19
C LEU A 764 1.01 5.99 -30.84
N ILE A 765 1.04 4.86 -30.15
CA ILE A 765 -0.11 3.96 -29.99
C ILE A 765 -0.51 3.87 -28.51
N SER A 766 -1.80 4.01 -28.21
CA SER A 766 -2.34 3.90 -26.85
C SER A 766 -2.15 2.48 -26.29
N PRO A 767 -2.26 2.29 -24.96
CA PRO A 767 -2.57 0.95 -24.43
C PRO A 767 -3.94 0.48 -24.93
N ALA A 768 -4.28 -0.79 -24.66
CA ALA A 768 -5.61 -1.33 -24.95
C ALA A 768 -6.68 -0.60 -24.12
N ILE A 769 -7.65 0.00 -24.80
CA ILE A 769 -8.80 0.71 -24.20
C ILE A 769 -10.00 -0.24 -24.23
N ASN A 770 -10.60 -0.49 -23.07
CA ASN A 770 -11.71 -1.43 -22.94
C ASN A 770 -13.07 -0.72 -23.10
N LEU A 771 -13.75 -0.99 -24.21
CA LEU A 771 -15.09 -0.47 -24.52
C LEU A 771 -16.19 -1.54 -24.35
N ALA A 772 -15.91 -2.68 -23.72
CA ALA A 772 -16.81 -3.85 -23.68
C ALA A 772 -18.20 -3.58 -23.10
N THR A 773 -18.30 -2.65 -22.16
CA THR A 773 -19.55 -2.27 -21.48
C THR A 773 -20.06 -0.88 -21.89
N HIS A 774 -19.38 -0.24 -22.84
CA HIS A 774 -19.64 1.16 -23.20
C HIS A 774 -20.41 1.25 -24.51
N THR A 775 -21.23 2.29 -24.64
CA THR A 775 -22.02 2.59 -25.83
C THR A 775 -21.97 4.07 -26.14
N GLY A 776 -21.89 4.43 -27.42
CA GLY A 776 -21.71 5.79 -27.89
C GLY A 776 -20.33 6.37 -27.61
N SER A 777 -19.27 5.54 -27.55
CA SER A 777 -17.95 6.00 -27.13
C SER A 777 -17.38 7.07 -28.06
N LYS A 778 -16.63 8.01 -27.49
CA LYS A 778 -16.07 9.17 -28.19
C LYS A 778 -14.61 9.40 -27.80
N LEU A 779 -13.81 9.82 -28.78
CA LEU A 779 -12.42 10.24 -28.63
C LEU A 779 -12.31 11.77 -28.70
N ASN A 780 -11.45 12.37 -27.90
CA ASN A 780 -11.04 13.76 -28.00
C ASN A 780 -9.52 13.86 -27.89
N VAL A 781 -8.91 14.68 -28.75
CA VAL A 781 -7.47 14.86 -28.85
C VAL A 781 -7.16 16.35 -28.81
N ARG A 782 -6.28 16.76 -27.90
CA ARG A 782 -5.73 18.12 -27.84
C ARG A 782 -4.38 18.14 -28.53
N GLN A 783 -4.25 18.99 -29.55
CA GLN A 783 -3.12 18.94 -30.47
C GLN A 783 -2.74 20.31 -31.04
N ALA A 784 -1.47 20.49 -31.38
CA ALA A 784 -0.93 21.59 -32.16
C ALA A 784 -0.09 21.04 -33.32
N ALA A 785 -0.03 21.76 -34.44
CA ALA A 785 0.82 21.35 -35.56
C ALA A 785 1.33 22.58 -36.32
N ASN A 786 2.57 22.52 -36.77
CA ASN A 786 3.19 23.58 -37.55
C ASN A 786 3.90 23.02 -38.80
N TYR A 787 4.08 23.87 -39.79
CA TYR A 787 4.69 23.56 -41.09
C TYR A 787 3.97 22.44 -41.86
N VAL A 788 2.65 22.31 -41.67
CA VAL A 788 1.85 21.26 -42.33
C VAL A 788 1.67 21.54 -43.83
N ASP A 789 1.62 22.81 -44.24
CA ASP A 789 1.48 23.25 -45.64
C ASP A 789 0.36 22.52 -46.41
N GLY A 790 -0.76 22.26 -45.73
CA GLY A 790 -1.93 21.57 -46.29
C GLY A 790 -1.84 20.04 -46.33
N GLN A 791 -0.71 19.42 -45.98
CA GLN A 791 -0.47 17.97 -46.08
C GLN A 791 -0.93 17.18 -44.86
N TRP A 792 -2.20 17.36 -44.49
CA TRP A 792 -2.80 16.70 -43.32
C TRP A 792 -2.94 15.18 -43.46
N ASP A 793 -2.86 14.65 -44.66
CA ASP A 793 -2.82 13.21 -44.94
C ASP A 793 -1.59 12.52 -44.35
N LEU A 794 -0.55 13.29 -44.00
CA LEU A 794 0.65 12.80 -43.33
C LEU A 794 0.52 12.75 -41.79
N LEU A 795 -0.53 13.35 -41.21
CA LEU A 795 -0.79 13.41 -39.76
C LEU A 795 -2.17 12.82 -39.43
N GLN A 796 -2.20 11.52 -39.17
CA GLN A 796 -3.44 10.73 -39.08
C GLN A 796 -3.70 10.26 -37.65
N VAL A 797 -4.97 10.34 -37.23
CA VAL A 797 -5.46 9.68 -36.02
C VAL A 797 -6.10 8.38 -36.45
N MET A 798 -5.61 7.26 -35.94
CA MET A 798 -5.97 5.91 -36.35
C MET A 798 -6.61 5.16 -35.18
N ILE A 799 -7.44 4.17 -35.46
CA ILE A 799 -8.02 3.27 -34.46
C ILE A 799 -8.03 1.82 -34.95
N SER A 800 -7.83 0.86 -34.05
CA SER A 800 -7.87 -0.57 -34.34
C SER A 800 -8.44 -1.37 -33.16
N SER A 801 -9.17 -2.45 -33.44
CA SER A 801 -9.67 -3.41 -32.43
C SER A 801 -9.01 -4.79 -32.50
N ASN A 802 -8.04 -4.97 -33.41
CA ASN A 802 -7.34 -6.24 -33.61
C ASN A 802 -5.81 -6.07 -33.71
N TYR A 803 -5.30 -4.89 -33.35
CA TYR A 803 -3.89 -4.71 -33.08
C TYR A 803 -3.49 -5.54 -31.86
N ASP A 804 -2.32 -6.17 -31.90
CA ASP A 804 -1.85 -7.06 -30.81
C ASP A 804 -1.16 -6.31 -29.66
N GLY A 805 -1.01 -5.00 -29.79
CA GLY A 805 -0.38 -4.13 -28.80
C GLY A 805 1.15 -4.01 -28.91
N THR A 806 1.81 -4.76 -29.80
CA THR A 806 3.29 -4.83 -29.82
C THR A 806 3.95 -4.92 -31.20
N SER A 807 3.30 -5.53 -32.19
CA SER A 807 3.88 -5.75 -33.52
C SER A 807 3.95 -4.47 -34.35
N ASN A 808 4.64 -4.52 -35.49
CA ASN A 808 4.69 -3.39 -36.43
C ASN A 808 3.25 -3.02 -36.89
N PRO A 809 2.76 -1.80 -36.58
CA PRO A 809 1.38 -1.38 -36.87
C PRO A 809 1.09 -1.25 -38.38
N SER A 810 2.12 -1.13 -39.22
CA SER A 810 1.95 -1.06 -40.68
C SER A 810 1.71 -2.42 -41.33
N THR A 811 1.95 -3.52 -40.59
CA THR A 811 1.74 -4.90 -41.09
C THR A 811 0.85 -5.75 -40.18
N GLN A 812 0.55 -5.29 -38.96
CA GLN A 812 -0.31 -5.96 -37.99
C GLN A 812 -1.44 -5.03 -37.52
N GLY A 813 -2.62 -5.61 -37.34
CA GLY A 813 -3.84 -4.89 -37.04
C GLY A 813 -4.49 -4.31 -38.30
N THR A 814 -5.75 -3.94 -38.18
CA THR A 814 -6.51 -3.23 -39.19
C THR A 814 -6.78 -1.84 -38.64
N TRP A 815 -6.18 -0.83 -39.24
CA TRP A 815 -6.24 0.55 -38.78
C TRP A 815 -7.21 1.37 -39.64
N THR A 816 -8.19 1.98 -38.98
CA THR A 816 -9.13 2.91 -39.61
C THR A 816 -8.74 4.35 -39.26
N GLU A 817 -8.63 5.23 -40.26
CA GLU A 817 -8.40 6.65 -40.01
C GLU A 817 -9.68 7.31 -39.48
N LEU A 818 -9.56 8.00 -38.35
CA LEU A 818 -10.63 8.77 -37.72
C LEU A 818 -10.70 10.18 -38.31
N GLN A 819 -11.92 10.62 -38.60
CA GLN A 819 -12.17 11.98 -39.05
C GLN A 819 -12.12 12.94 -37.86
N ILE A 820 -11.23 13.94 -37.92
CA ILE A 820 -11.03 14.93 -36.85
C ILE A 820 -11.94 16.14 -37.11
N PRO A 821 -12.92 16.44 -36.25
CA PRO A 821 -13.85 17.56 -36.45
C PRO A 821 -13.16 18.93 -36.49
N ASN A 822 -12.16 19.13 -35.63
CA ASN A 822 -11.40 20.37 -35.52
C ASN A 822 -9.89 20.07 -35.55
N ARG A 823 -9.17 20.66 -36.52
CA ARG A 823 -7.71 20.55 -36.63
C ARG A 823 -7.04 21.88 -36.30
N PRO A 824 -5.79 21.88 -35.78
CA PRO A 824 -5.02 23.10 -35.64
C PRO A 824 -4.80 23.75 -37.01
N ALA A 825 -4.44 25.04 -37.04
CA ALA A 825 -4.25 25.77 -38.29
C ALA A 825 -3.09 25.22 -39.16
N GLY A 826 -2.17 24.44 -38.57
CA GLY A 826 -1.01 23.85 -39.27
C GLY A 826 0.14 24.84 -39.52
N THR A 827 0.03 26.07 -39.01
CA THR A 827 0.95 27.19 -39.27
C THR A 827 1.44 27.89 -38.00
N ASN A 828 1.05 27.39 -36.82
CA ASN A 828 1.46 27.92 -35.53
C ASN A 828 1.36 26.83 -34.44
N TRP A 829 1.82 27.15 -33.24
CA TRP A 829 1.88 26.23 -32.09
C TRP A 829 0.65 26.32 -31.17
N THR A 830 -0.50 26.76 -31.71
CA THR A 830 -1.72 26.90 -30.89
C THR A 830 -2.38 25.54 -30.74
N PHE A 831 -2.47 25.06 -29.49
CA PHE A 831 -3.21 23.84 -29.16
C PHE A 831 -4.71 24.05 -29.31
N VAL A 832 -5.36 23.10 -29.98
CA VAL A 832 -6.82 23.03 -30.13
C VAL A 832 -7.32 21.64 -29.76
N ASP A 833 -8.51 21.57 -29.18
CA ASP A 833 -9.21 20.30 -28.98
C ASP A 833 -9.85 19.87 -30.30
N SER A 834 -9.82 18.56 -30.59
CA SER A 834 -10.40 17.99 -31.80
C SER A 834 -11.91 18.09 -31.89
N GLY A 835 -12.58 18.37 -30.76
CA GLY A 835 -13.99 18.04 -30.57
C GLY A 835 -14.20 16.53 -30.41
N ASP A 836 -15.46 16.11 -30.31
CA ASP A 836 -15.83 14.69 -30.16
C ASP A 836 -15.69 13.94 -31.50
N ILE A 837 -14.73 13.03 -31.56
CA ILE A 837 -14.57 12.04 -32.63
C ILE A 837 -15.41 10.83 -32.25
N ASN A 838 -16.40 10.48 -33.07
CA ASN A 838 -17.25 9.30 -32.80
C ASN A 838 -16.44 8.01 -33.04
N ILE A 839 -16.31 7.20 -31.99
CA ILE A 839 -15.68 5.87 -32.07
C ILE A 839 -16.65 4.75 -31.65
N GLY A 840 -17.95 5.02 -31.58
CA GLY A 840 -18.96 4.04 -31.13
C GLY A 840 -19.07 2.78 -32.00
N ALA A 841 -18.48 2.79 -33.21
CA ALA A 841 -18.31 1.57 -34.00
C ALA A 841 -17.44 0.50 -33.29
N TYR A 842 -16.67 0.90 -32.28
CA TYR A 842 -15.79 0.06 -31.47
C TYR A 842 -16.36 -0.24 -30.07
N ASP A 843 -17.59 0.20 -29.79
CA ASP A 843 -18.32 -0.18 -28.58
C ASP A 843 -18.44 -1.70 -28.46
N GLY A 844 -18.41 -2.23 -27.25
CA GLY A 844 -18.47 -3.66 -26.98
C GLY A 844 -17.15 -4.41 -27.19
N GLN A 845 -16.10 -3.76 -27.69
CA GLN A 845 -14.77 -4.37 -27.84
C GLN A 845 -13.97 -4.26 -26.53
N SER A 846 -13.35 -5.36 -26.10
CA SER A 846 -12.54 -5.40 -24.88
C SER A 846 -11.14 -4.80 -25.04
N ALA A 847 -10.69 -4.60 -26.28
CA ALA A 847 -9.39 -4.00 -26.59
C ALA A 847 -9.49 -3.16 -27.87
N VAL A 848 -9.31 -1.85 -27.72
CA VAL A 848 -9.31 -0.86 -28.81
C VAL A 848 -8.08 0.02 -28.64
N TYR A 849 -7.37 0.31 -29.72
CA TYR A 849 -6.13 1.07 -29.72
C TYR A 849 -6.32 2.33 -30.56
N VAL A 850 -5.99 3.49 -30.01
CA VAL A 850 -5.91 4.76 -30.74
C VAL A 850 -4.45 5.06 -31.03
N ALA A 851 -4.13 5.49 -32.25
CA ALA A 851 -2.77 5.81 -32.63
C ALA A 851 -2.64 7.12 -33.41
N PHE A 852 -1.49 7.76 -33.27
CA PHE A 852 -1.09 8.93 -34.05
C PHE A 852 -0.01 8.50 -35.03
N ARG A 853 -0.37 8.41 -36.32
CA ARG A 853 0.57 8.07 -37.39
C ARG A 853 1.10 9.35 -38.01
N TYR A 854 2.41 9.54 -37.86
CA TYR A 854 3.16 10.64 -38.45
C TYR A 854 3.94 10.14 -39.67
N ARG A 855 3.90 10.88 -40.77
CA ARG A 855 4.73 10.64 -41.96
C ARG A 855 5.44 11.90 -42.43
N SER A 856 6.60 11.75 -43.04
CA SER A 856 7.29 12.83 -43.76
C SER A 856 8.12 12.30 -44.93
N THR A 857 8.66 13.21 -45.73
CA THR A 857 9.52 12.92 -46.88
C THR A 857 10.77 13.81 -46.85
N SER A 858 11.68 13.62 -47.80
CA SER A 858 12.87 14.48 -47.94
C SER A 858 12.56 15.94 -48.33
N THR A 859 11.33 16.27 -48.71
CA THR A 859 10.91 17.63 -49.10
C THR A 859 9.87 18.23 -48.15
N VAL A 860 9.12 17.41 -47.40
CA VAL A 860 8.04 17.83 -46.51
C VAL A 860 8.22 17.18 -45.15
N ALA A 861 8.29 17.98 -44.09
CA ALA A 861 8.26 17.49 -42.71
C ALA A 861 7.61 18.54 -41.79
N SER A 862 6.43 18.21 -41.28
CA SER A 862 5.71 19.00 -40.29
C SER A 862 6.19 18.68 -38.87
N SER A 863 5.76 19.47 -37.90
CA SER A 863 5.85 19.11 -36.48
C SER A 863 4.45 18.94 -35.92
N TRP A 864 4.23 17.87 -35.16
CA TRP A 864 2.93 17.55 -34.57
C TRP A 864 3.08 17.28 -33.07
N GLU A 865 2.21 17.92 -32.28
CA GLU A 865 2.21 17.87 -30.82
C GLU A 865 0.83 17.42 -30.33
N ILE A 866 0.78 16.42 -29.46
CA ILE A 866 -0.43 15.92 -28.81
C ILE A 866 -0.27 16.10 -27.30
N SER A 867 -1.08 16.95 -26.68
CA SER A 867 -1.01 17.21 -25.23
C SER A 867 -2.08 16.47 -24.43
N LYS A 868 -3.15 15.99 -25.07
CA LYS A 868 -4.18 15.23 -24.37
C LYS A 868 -4.92 14.26 -25.27
N VAL A 869 -5.26 13.10 -24.75
CA VAL A 869 -6.17 12.12 -25.35
C VAL A 869 -7.21 11.74 -24.31
N VAL A 870 -8.49 11.75 -24.68
CA VAL A 870 -9.59 11.30 -23.82
C VAL A 870 -10.51 10.39 -24.61
N VAL A 871 -10.81 9.21 -24.07
CA VAL A 871 -11.94 8.37 -24.51
C VAL A 871 -13.00 8.37 -23.43
N LYS A 872 -14.27 8.47 -23.82
CA LYS A 872 -15.44 8.59 -22.93
C LYS A 872 -16.65 7.89 -23.51
#